data_AF-A0A9J5VXR4-F1
#
_entry.id   AF-A0A9J5VXR4-F1
#
_cell.length_a   1.000
_cell.length_b   1.000
_cell.length_c   1.000
_cell.angle_alpha   90.00
_cell.angle_beta   90.00
_cell.angle_gamma   90.00
#
_symmetry.space_group_name_H-M   'P 1'
#
loop_
_entity.id
_entity.type
_entity.pdbx_description
1 polymer ?
#
loop_
_entity_poly.entity_id
_entity_poly.type
_entity_poly.pdbx_seq_one_letter_code
_entity_poly.pdbx_strand_id
1 'polypeptide(L)'
;MENLKNDCHVLLVTFPSQGHINPSLQFAKKLVNLGIKVTFSTSLTAFNRISKLPNIEGLSFTPFSDGYDGKFKGSLDEFESFYSSLVSHGSKFMAQIIESRVVEGRPFKRVIYTTFMAWVGIVAKGINIPSTFFWIQPAMDQVVDLPGLPRLSPRDFPSFVFIDVNSKYGWGVKSIIDQIELLNSEENPRVLVNTFDDLEFDALRALKNLTMVGIGPSIPSAFLDGNDPLDKSFGADLRWSSENYMDWLDTMTKESVIYIAFGSYSEISSQLMEEIGQGLVKCGRPFLWVIREEKEGGYPEEKLTCKEELEKQGKIVRWCSQVEVLQHPSLGCFLTHCGWNSTLESLSSGMPIVACPLWTDQGCNAKLVQDVWKIGVRVNASEEGVVERDEFKRCIDIVMEDGEKREELKKNAKKWKDFAKEAMKENGSSNVNLKAYVNEILLRQGHINPSLQLSKRLISLGIKVTLSTSLSAFNKIKILPNIEGLSFAPFSDGYDGNFKGSFNEFHSYYSSIKSHGSKFIFSLIKSNTKNSTLFTHIIYTVIMEWAGLVAKELNIPSTLFWIQPATNCDSKDKIIELPGLPPLSPIDFSSFVFDDVEENPKILVNTFDDLEFDALRILKNVTMIGIGPSISSIFLDDNSFQADMIEISSKNYMNWLDIMTKGSVIYVAFGSYTEASSQLMEEIGQGEGQIEEKLTCKDELEKQGKLVSWCSQVEVLKHPFVGCFLTHCGWNSTLESIASGVPIVACPIWNDQLCNAKLVQDVWKNGVRVNTGDGGIVERDEFERCIEIVMGSGEEGGKLRKNAKKWSDLAKEAMKKNGSSVVNLKTYTNEFLLAGSW
;
A
#
# COMPACT_ATOMS: atom_id res chain seq x y z
N MET A 1 -16.19 7.58 -10.00
CA MET A 1 -15.10 7.59 -8.99
C MET A 1 -15.05 8.80 -8.04
N GLU A 2 -15.57 10.00 -8.34
CA GLU A 2 -15.34 11.21 -7.50
C GLU A 2 -15.90 11.14 -6.07
N ASN A 3 -17.09 10.55 -5.85
CA ASN A 3 -17.73 10.56 -4.53
C ASN A 3 -17.01 9.71 -3.45
N LEU A 4 -16.33 8.61 -3.80
CA LEU A 4 -15.61 7.76 -2.83
C LEU A 4 -14.22 8.27 -2.47
N LYS A 5 -13.54 8.90 -3.43
CA LYS A 5 -12.34 9.68 -3.18
C LYS A 5 -12.67 10.81 -2.19
N ASN A 6 -13.75 11.54 -2.47
CA ASN A 6 -14.25 12.62 -1.62
C ASN A 6 -14.62 12.23 -0.17
N ASP A 7 -14.84 10.95 0.17
CA ASP A 7 -15.15 10.52 1.54
C ASP A 7 -13.97 9.87 2.29
N CYS A 8 -12.85 9.57 1.61
CA CYS A 8 -11.66 9.06 2.28
C CYS A 8 -10.85 10.20 2.90
N HIS A 9 -10.85 10.30 4.23
CA HIS A 9 -10.14 11.35 4.97
C HIS A 9 -9.05 10.75 5.86
N VAL A 10 -7.80 11.17 5.68
CA VAL A 10 -6.66 10.77 6.53
C VAL A 10 -6.15 11.93 7.37
N LEU A 11 -5.58 11.62 8.54
CA LEU A 11 -4.86 12.58 9.38
C LEU A 11 -3.36 12.36 9.17
N LEU A 12 -2.62 13.39 8.73
CA LEU A 12 -1.17 13.34 8.57
C LEU A 12 -0.51 14.24 9.62
N VAL A 13 0.27 13.65 10.52
CA VAL A 13 0.91 14.33 11.65
C VAL A 13 2.43 14.34 11.48
N THR A 14 3.03 15.53 11.51
CA THR A 14 4.48 15.70 11.30
C THR A 14 5.15 16.36 12.50
N PHE A 15 6.44 16.06 12.69
CA PHE A 15 7.28 16.72 13.67
C PHE A 15 7.43 18.23 13.35
N PRO A 16 7.50 19.14 14.35
CA PRO A 16 7.48 20.60 14.17
C PRO A 16 8.83 21.17 13.71
N SER A 17 9.35 20.69 12.59
CA SER A 17 10.57 21.21 11.95
C SER A 17 10.42 21.27 10.42
N GLN A 18 11.11 22.22 9.77
CA GLN A 18 11.00 22.42 8.31
C GLN A 18 11.33 21.15 7.54
N GLY A 19 12.39 20.44 7.94
CA GLY A 19 12.81 19.19 7.32
C GLY A 19 11.77 18.07 7.41
N HIS A 20 10.81 18.14 8.33
CA HIS A 20 9.72 17.17 8.40
C HIS A 20 8.45 17.68 7.71
N ILE A 21 8.14 18.98 7.86
CA ILE A 21 6.94 19.61 7.29
C ILE A 21 6.96 19.58 5.76
N ASN A 22 8.09 19.91 5.13
CA ASN A 22 8.21 19.98 3.67
C ASN A 22 7.85 18.65 2.96
N PRO A 23 8.55 17.53 3.23
CA PRO A 23 8.26 16.27 2.56
C PRO A 23 6.86 15.74 2.90
N SER A 24 6.38 15.99 4.12
CA SER A 24 5.04 15.60 4.57
C SER A 24 3.94 16.37 3.85
N LEU A 25 4.12 17.67 3.65
CA LEU A 25 3.16 18.52 2.97
C LEU A 25 3.10 18.17 1.48
N GLN A 26 4.25 17.88 0.87
CA GLN A 26 4.28 17.36 -0.50
C GLN A 26 3.61 15.99 -0.62
N PHE A 27 3.82 15.10 0.36
CA PHE A 27 3.08 13.84 0.40
C PHE A 27 1.56 14.07 0.53
N ALA A 28 1.12 15.01 1.37
CA ALA A 28 -0.29 15.38 1.50
C ALA A 28 -0.89 15.88 0.17
N LYS A 29 -0.18 16.74 -0.57
CA LYS A 29 -0.59 17.19 -1.90
C LYS A 29 -0.77 16.02 -2.87
N LYS A 30 0.16 15.06 -2.89
CA LYS A 30 0.05 13.85 -3.73
C LYS A 30 -1.18 13.01 -3.38
N LEU A 31 -1.49 12.85 -2.08
CA LEU A 31 -2.70 12.15 -1.63
C LEU A 31 -3.97 12.87 -2.08
N VAL A 32 -4.01 14.19 -1.95
CA VAL A 32 -5.12 15.04 -2.42
C VAL A 32 -5.32 14.92 -3.92
N ASN A 33 -4.25 14.90 -4.72
CA ASN A 33 -4.32 14.69 -6.17
C ASN A 33 -4.87 13.30 -6.54
N LEU A 34 -4.69 12.30 -5.67
CA LEU A 34 -5.33 10.98 -5.82
C LEU A 34 -6.77 10.96 -5.30
N GLY A 35 -7.25 12.09 -4.78
CA GLY A 35 -8.61 12.34 -4.32
C GLY A 35 -8.83 12.03 -2.84
N ILE A 36 -7.78 11.91 -2.04
CA ILE A 36 -7.89 11.66 -0.59
C ILE A 36 -7.94 13.00 0.15
N LYS A 37 -8.94 13.21 1.01
CA LYS A 37 -8.95 14.36 1.92
C LYS A 37 -7.86 14.17 2.97
N VAL A 38 -7.14 15.24 3.30
CA VAL A 38 -6.06 15.22 4.29
C VAL A 38 -6.27 16.33 5.31
N THR A 39 -6.28 15.97 6.60
CA THR A 39 -5.98 16.92 7.68
C THR A 39 -4.49 16.85 7.97
N PHE A 40 -3.79 17.93 7.70
CA PHE A 40 -2.37 18.09 8.00
C PHE A 40 -2.19 18.72 9.37
N SER A 41 -1.34 18.12 10.20
CA SER A 41 -1.17 18.50 11.61
C SER A 41 0.30 18.60 11.99
N THR A 42 0.67 19.69 12.65
CA THR A 42 1.99 19.96 13.24
C THR A 42 1.78 20.74 14.54
N SER A 43 2.82 20.93 15.35
CA SER A 43 2.66 21.63 16.62
C SER A 43 2.26 23.10 16.42
N LEU A 44 1.55 23.67 17.40
CA LEU A 44 1.11 25.06 17.37
C LEU A 44 2.29 26.02 17.30
N THR A 45 3.42 25.69 17.94
CA THR A 45 4.67 26.45 17.83
C THR A 45 5.17 26.52 16.38
N ALA A 46 5.16 25.40 15.64
CA ALA A 46 5.56 25.41 14.24
C ALA A 46 4.50 26.09 13.37
N PHE A 47 3.23 25.78 13.59
CA PHE A 47 2.12 26.32 12.81
C PHE A 47 2.07 27.85 12.84
N ASN A 48 2.27 28.47 14.01
CA ASN A 48 2.30 29.92 14.16
C ASN A 48 3.49 30.61 13.45
N ARG A 49 4.52 29.86 13.07
CA ARG A 49 5.68 30.35 12.31
C ARG A 49 5.51 30.19 10.80
N ILE A 50 4.51 29.43 10.34
CA ILE A 50 4.25 29.25 8.92
C ILE A 50 3.77 30.59 8.35
N SER A 51 4.57 31.16 7.44
CA SER A 51 4.31 32.48 6.85
C SER A 51 3.07 32.51 5.95
N LYS A 52 2.82 31.41 5.24
CA LYS A 52 1.70 31.24 4.32
C LYS A 52 1.36 29.76 4.22
N LEU A 53 0.08 29.42 4.30
CA LEU A 53 -0.42 28.06 4.07
C LEU A 53 -0.90 27.92 2.61
N PRO A 54 -0.78 26.73 2.02
CA PRO A 54 -1.35 26.49 0.71
C PRO A 54 -2.87 26.39 0.81
N ASN A 55 -3.58 26.97 -0.14
CA ASN A 55 -5.04 26.84 -0.25
C ASN A 55 -5.36 25.81 -1.33
N ILE A 56 -5.52 24.54 -0.91
CA ILE A 56 -5.75 23.40 -1.81
C ILE A 56 -7.03 22.69 -1.37
N GLU A 57 -7.96 22.50 -2.30
CA GLU A 57 -9.19 21.76 -2.03
C GLU A 57 -8.88 20.32 -1.59
N GLY A 58 -9.48 19.87 -0.49
CA GLY A 58 -9.19 18.56 0.11
C GLY A 58 -8.04 18.54 1.11
N LEU A 59 -7.27 19.64 1.26
CA LEU A 59 -6.25 19.80 2.28
C LEU A 59 -6.71 20.78 3.38
N SER A 60 -6.76 20.30 4.62
CA SER A 60 -7.11 21.09 5.80
C SER A 60 -5.97 21.07 6.81
N PHE A 61 -5.89 22.08 7.68
CA PHE A 61 -4.86 22.18 8.70
C PHE A 61 -5.46 22.18 10.11
N THR A 62 -4.86 21.44 11.02
CA THR A 62 -5.26 21.42 12.43
C THR A 62 -4.02 21.32 13.32
N PRO A 63 -3.51 22.42 13.87
CA PRO A 63 -2.35 22.38 14.75
C PRO A 63 -2.69 21.76 16.11
N PHE A 64 -1.69 21.23 16.81
CA PHE A 64 -1.84 20.68 18.16
C PHE A 64 -0.93 21.34 19.18
N SER A 65 -1.35 21.39 20.44
CA SER A 65 -0.53 21.96 21.52
C SER A 65 0.70 21.10 21.79
N ASP A 66 1.86 21.75 21.88
CA ASP A 66 3.11 21.14 22.35
C ASP A 66 3.45 21.49 23.81
N GLY A 67 2.53 22.19 24.48
CA GLY A 67 2.68 22.72 25.84
C GLY A 67 3.55 23.98 25.96
N TYR A 68 4.19 24.42 24.86
CA TYR A 68 4.92 25.69 24.78
C TYR A 68 4.18 26.72 23.91
N ASP A 69 3.39 26.28 22.93
CA ASP A 69 2.40 27.05 22.17
C ASP A 69 2.92 28.41 21.67
N GLY A 70 4.13 28.41 21.12
CA GLY A 70 4.81 29.59 20.58
C GLY A 70 5.88 30.19 21.50
N LYS A 71 6.04 29.69 22.73
CA LYS A 71 7.05 30.19 23.69
C LYS A 71 8.37 29.42 23.68
N PHE A 72 8.47 28.32 22.92
CA PHE A 72 9.69 27.53 22.84
C PHE A 72 10.79 28.30 22.09
N LYS A 73 11.89 28.58 22.82
CA LYS A 73 13.05 29.33 22.31
C LYS A 73 14.11 28.44 21.65
N GLY A 74 14.04 27.12 21.86
CA GLY A 74 14.75 26.15 21.04
C GLY A 74 16.11 25.68 21.54
N SER A 75 16.54 25.92 22.78
CA SER A 75 17.87 25.45 23.22
C SER A 75 17.96 23.92 23.27
N LEU A 76 19.17 23.37 23.08
CA LEU A 76 19.40 21.91 23.16
C LEU A 76 19.10 21.37 24.56
N ASP A 77 19.37 22.16 25.61
CA ASP A 77 19.10 21.79 27.01
C ASP A 77 17.59 21.79 27.33
N GLU A 78 16.79 22.59 26.62
CA GLU A 78 15.33 22.57 26.72
C GLU A 78 14.69 21.51 25.82
N PHE A 79 15.44 20.87 24.92
CA PHE A 79 14.86 20.03 23.87
C PHE A 79 14.24 18.74 24.40
N GLU A 80 14.86 18.11 25.40
CA GLU A 80 14.30 16.94 26.07
C GLU A 80 13.00 17.29 26.81
N SER A 81 12.98 18.44 27.48
CA SER A 81 11.79 18.97 28.15
C SER A 81 10.69 19.32 27.14
N PHE A 82 11.06 19.92 26.01
CA PHE A 82 10.16 20.20 24.90
C PHE A 82 9.58 18.92 24.31
N TYR A 83 10.40 17.91 24.01
CA TYR A 83 9.92 16.64 23.47
C TYR A 83 8.99 15.93 24.45
N SER A 84 9.33 15.91 25.74
CA SER A 84 8.47 15.36 26.79
C SER A 84 7.13 16.11 26.90
N SER A 85 7.15 17.43 26.78
CA SER A 85 5.95 18.26 26.73
C SER A 85 5.12 18.01 25.46
N LEU A 86 5.78 17.90 24.31
CA LEU A 86 5.19 17.60 23.00
C LEU A 86 4.45 16.26 23.05
N VAL A 87 5.08 15.21 23.58
CA VAL A 87 4.45 13.89 23.73
C VAL A 87 3.26 13.97 24.69
N SER A 88 3.42 14.59 25.87
CA SER A 88 2.38 14.59 26.91
C SER A 88 1.14 15.43 26.55
N HIS A 89 1.32 16.62 25.96
CA HIS A 89 0.22 17.49 25.53
C HIS A 89 -0.31 17.08 24.15
N GLY A 90 0.61 16.76 23.23
CA GLY A 90 0.27 16.32 21.88
C GLY A 90 -0.54 15.04 21.87
N SER A 91 -0.20 14.04 22.71
CA SER A 91 -0.98 12.79 22.77
C SER A 91 -2.43 13.01 23.20
N LYS A 92 -2.66 13.88 24.20
CA LYS A 92 -4.01 14.22 24.69
C LYS A 92 -4.81 14.92 23.60
N PHE A 93 -4.20 15.87 22.91
CA PHE A 93 -4.87 16.63 21.87
C PHE A 93 -5.13 15.79 20.60
N MET A 94 -4.18 14.94 20.20
CA MET A 94 -4.38 13.98 19.11
C MET A 94 -5.50 12.99 19.43
N ALA A 95 -5.57 12.49 20.66
CA ALA A 95 -6.66 11.62 21.09
C ALA A 95 -8.01 12.34 20.92
N GLN A 96 -8.13 13.58 21.39
CA GLN A 96 -9.35 14.39 21.24
C GLN A 96 -9.74 14.62 19.78
N ILE A 97 -8.79 14.91 18.89
CA ILE A 97 -9.06 15.10 17.45
C ILE A 97 -9.56 13.81 16.80
N ILE A 98 -8.92 12.69 17.12
CA ILE A 98 -9.27 11.40 16.53
C ILE A 98 -10.63 10.94 17.08
N GLU A 99 -10.84 11.03 18.39
CA GLU A 99 -12.09 10.67 19.07
C GLU A 99 -13.27 11.54 18.63
N SER A 100 -13.09 12.86 18.49
CA SER A 100 -14.18 13.74 18.06
C SER A 100 -14.72 13.35 16.68
N ARG A 101 -13.82 13.02 15.75
CA ARG A 101 -14.16 12.57 14.39
C ARG A 101 -14.85 11.21 14.40
N VAL A 102 -14.45 10.31 15.32
CA VAL A 102 -15.15 9.04 15.57
C VAL A 102 -16.57 9.30 16.09
N VAL A 103 -16.73 10.19 17.07
CA VAL A 103 -18.04 10.56 17.65
C VAL A 103 -18.95 11.23 16.62
N GLU A 104 -18.39 12.03 15.70
CA GLU A 104 -19.10 12.65 14.58
C GLU A 104 -19.52 11.65 13.48
N GLY A 105 -19.18 10.37 13.61
CA GLY A 105 -19.46 9.34 12.61
C GLY A 105 -18.64 9.51 11.32
N ARG A 106 -17.54 10.27 11.37
CA ARG A 106 -16.66 10.58 10.24
C ARG A 106 -15.19 10.34 10.63
N PRO A 107 -14.82 9.14 11.12
CA PRO A 107 -13.47 8.87 11.59
C PRO A 107 -12.45 9.07 10.47
N PHE A 108 -11.21 9.37 10.85
CA PHE A 108 -10.12 9.27 9.89
C PHE A 108 -9.97 7.81 9.46
N LYS A 109 -9.83 7.59 8.16
CA LYS A 109 -9.62 6.25 7.61
C LYS A 109 -8.27 5.66 8.05
N ARG A 110 -7.28 6.55 8.25
CA ARG A 110 -5.92 6.23 8.66
C ARG A 110 -5.21 7.45 9.25
N VAL A 111 -4.31 7.21 10.19
CA VAL A 111 -3.38 8.21 10.72
C VAL A 111 -1.98 7.97 10.17
N ILE A 112 -1.45 8.93 9.43
CA ILE A 112 -0.09 8.91 8.90
C ILE A 112 0.78 9.77 9.82
N TYR A 113 1.96 9.30 10.18
CA TYR A 113 2.85 10.04 11.08
C TYR A 113 4.33 9.87 10.71
N THR A 114 5.16 10.87 11.02
CA THR A 114 6.60 10.89 10.66
C THR A 114 7.53 10.44 11.79
N THR A 115 8.83 10.34 11.51
CA THR A 115 9.89 10.14 12.52
C THR A 115 9.76 11.14 13.68
N PHE A 116 10.08 10.69 14.90
CA PHE A 116 9.87 11.38 16.18
C PHE A 116 8.40 11.52 16.64
N MET A 117 7.47 10.86 15.95
CA MET A 117 6.02 10.92 16.26
C MET A 117 5.43 9.55 16.57
N ALA A 118 6.22 8.58 17.04
CA ALA A 118 5.74 7.21 17.34
C ALA A 118 4.52 7.21 18.29
N TRP A 119 4.47 8.14 19.24
CA TRP A 119 3.34 8.36 20.15
C TRP A 119 2.01 8.63 19.43
N VAL A 120 2.02 9.22 18.23
CA VAL A 120 0.81 9.41 17.41
C VAL A 120 0.26 8.06 16.96
N GLY A 121 1.14 7.17 16.51
CA GLY A 121 0.78 5.81 16.13
C GLY A 121 0.24 5.01 17.32
N ILE A 122 0.83 5.21 18.51
CA ILE A 122 0.35 4.61 19.77
C ILE A 122 -1.05 5.12 20.13
N VAL A 123 -1.29 6.44 20.05
CA VAL A 123 -2.62 7.03 20.27
C VAL A 123 -3.64 6.50 19.28
N ALA A 124 -3.31 6.47 17.99
CA ALA A 124 -4.18 5.93 16.95
C ALA A 124 -4.51 4.45 17.22
N LYS A 125 -3.51 3.65 17.60
CA LYS A 125 -3.71 2.24 17.99
C LYS A 125 -4.64 2.12 19.20
N GLY A 126 -4.49 2.96 20.23
CA GLY A 126 -5.35 2.98 21.41
C GLY A 126 -6.82 3.32 21.10
N ILE A 127 -7.07 4.11 20.06
CA ILE A 127 -8.43 4.49 19.60
C ILE A 127 -8.89 3.61 18.43
N ASN A 128 -8.16 2.52 18.14
CA ASN A 128 -8.44 1.58 17.05
C ASN A 128 -8.46 2.20 15.64
N ILE A 129 -7.75 3.30 15.40
CA ILE A 129 -7.55 3.82 14.03
C ILE A 129 -6.26 3.22 13.45
N PRO A 130 -6.29 2.64 12.23
CA PRO A 130 -5.07 2.19 11.56
C PRO A 130 -4.09 3.34 11.38
N SER A 131 -2.80 3.07 11.56
CA SER A 131 -1.76 4.07 11.34
C SER A 131 -0.77 3.59 10.28
N THR A 132 0.00 4.53 9.72
CA THR A 132 1.10 4.23 8.79
C THR A 132 2.26 5.15 9.11
N PHE A 133 3.44 4.54 9.23
CA PHE A 133 4.66 5.29 9.43
C PHE A 133 5.18 5.82 8.09
N PHE A 134 5.41 7.14 8.02
CA PHE A 134 6.07 7.79 6.90
C PHE A 134 7.52 8.13 7.28
N TRP A 135 8.44 7.28 6.83
CA TRP A 135 9.87 7.40 7.02
C TRP A 135 10.47 8.40 6.04
N ILE A 136 11.00 9.50 6.57
CA ILE A 136 11.59 10.59 5.79
C ILE A 136 13.12 10.61 5.87
N GLN A 137 13.72 9.43 6.04
CA GLN A 137 15.16 9.16 6.19
C GLN A 137 15.56 8.05 5.18
N PRO A 138 16.85 7.78 4.93
CA PRO A 138 17.28 6.67 4.05
C PRO A 138 16.72 5.31 4.51
N ALA A 139 16.47 4.40 3.59
CA ALA A 139 15.87 3.08 3.87
C ALA A 139 16.81 2.09 4.61
N MET A 140 18.06 2.46 4.87
CA MET A 140 19.09 1.57 5.41
C MET A 140 18.85 1.08 6.86
N ASP A 141 19.15 -0.20 7.10
CA ASP A 141 19.10 -0.90 8.39
C ASP A 141 20.48 -1.03 9.10
N GLN A 142 20.46 -1.29 10.41
CA GLN A 142 21.62 -1.55 11.26
C GLN A 142 22.05 -3.03 11.21
N VAL A 143 22.68 -3.47 10.12
CA VAL A 143 23.48 -4.72 10.16
C VAL A 143 24.75 -4.55 9.34
N VAL A 144 25.88 -4.91 9.96
CA VAL A 144 27.20 -4.95 9.33
C VAL A 144 27.15 -6.00 8.22
N ASP A 145 27.28 -5.56 6.97
CA ASP A 145 27.14 -6.31 5.69
C ASP A 145 25.69 -6.50 5.19
N LEU A 146 25.07 -5.39 4.75
CA LEU A 146 23.89 -5.42 3.90
C LEU A 146 24.27 -5.60 2.42
N PRO A 147 23.62 -6.51 1.66
CA PRO A 147 23.76 -6.59 0.21
C PRO A 147 23.46 -5.22 -0.45
N GLY A 148 24.28 -4.81 -1.41
CA GLY A 148 24.11 -3.54 -2.13
C GLY A 148 24.70 -2.29 -1.45
N LEU A 149 25.12 -2.39 -0.19
CA LEU A 149 25.71 -1.28 0.57
C LEU A 149 27.21 -1.47 0.80
N PRO A 150 28.02 -0.39 0.73
CA PRO A 150 29.44 -0.49 1.01
C PRO A 150 29.65 -0.71 2.51
N ARG A 151 30.72 -1.42 2.87
CA ARG A 151 31.11 -1.62 4.26
C ARG A 151 31.10 -0.28 5.02
N LEU A 152 30.29 -0.21 6.07
CA LEU A 152 30.15 0.96 6.93
C LEU A 152 31.18 0.92 8.05
N SER A 153 31.83 2.05 8.28
CA SER A 153 32.68 2.28 9.46
C SER A 153 31.88 2.98 10.56
N PRO A 154 32.35 3.04 11.82
CA PRO A 154 31.61 3.67 12.91
C PRO A 154 31.14 5.11 12.62
N ARG A 155 31.92 5.89 11.86
CA ARG A 155 31.57 7.27 11.44
C ARG A 155 30.47 7.36 10.37
N ASP A 156 30.04 6.23 9.82
CA ASP A 156 29.00 6.13 8.79
C ASP A 156 27.65 5.71 9.40
N PHE A 157 27.63 5.20 10.64
CA PHE A 157 26.39 4.83 11.32
C PHE A 157 25.66 6.07 11.85
N PRO A 158 24.31 6.02 11.97
CA PRO A 158 23.55 7.08 12.61
C PRO A 158 24.09 7.36 14.02
N SER A 159 24.34 8.63 14.35
CA SER A 159 24.96 8.98 15.63
C SER A 159 24.22 8.42 16.86
N PHE A 160 22.89 8.26 16.78
CA PHE A 160 22.05 7.69 17.84
C PHE A 160 22.42 6.27 18.24
N VAL A 161 23.10 5.50 17.38
CA VAL A 161 23.55 4.13 17.68
C VAL A 161 24.57 4.09 18.82
N PHE A 162 25.36 5.16 18.97
CA PHE A 162 26.44 5.24 19.97
C PHE A 162 26.08 6.15 21.15
N ILE A 163 24.84 6.63 21.22
CA ILE A 163 24.37 7.57 22.24
C ILE A 163 23.70 6.80 23.38
N ASP A 164 24.11 7.07 24.62
CA ASP A 164 23.43 6.58 25.81
C ASP A 164 22.01 7.17 25.90
N VAL A 165 21.02 6.32 26.16
CA VAL A 165 19.60 6.70 26.36
C VAL A 165 19.43 7.71 27.52
N ASN A 166 20.37 7.74 28.47
CA ASN A 166 20.37 8.70 29.58
C ASN A 166 21.13 10.00 29.29
N SER A 167 21.69 10.15 28.07
CA SER A 167 22.34 11.39 27.66
C SER A 167 21.32 12.45 27.23
N LYS A 168 21.77 13.71 27.07
CA LYS A 168 20.96 14.82 26.54
C LYS A 168 20.35 14.57 25.14
N TYR A 169 20.81 13.54 24.42
CA TYR A 169 20.28 13.14 23.11
C TYR A 169 19.42 11.86 23.18
N GLY A 170 19.21 11.32 24.38
CA GLY A 170 18.50 10.07 24.64
C GLY A 170 17.03 10.09 24.21
N TRP A 171 16.39 11.26 24.16
CA TRP A 171 15.01 11.42 23.67
C TRP A 171 14.83 10.88 22.25
N GLY A 172 15.83 11.06 21.37
CA GLY A 172 15.80 10.60 19.99
C GLY A 172 15.88 9.07 19.93
N VAL A 173 16.76 8.48 20.76
CA VAL A 173 16.90 7.02 20.89
C VAL A 173 15.60 6.41 21.42
N LYS A 174 15.02 7.00 22.47
CA LYS A 174 13.73 6.57 23.03
C LYS A 174 12.62 6.59 21.98
N SER A 175 12.54 7.65 21.19
CA SER A 175 11.54 7.72 20.11
C SER A 175 11.72 6.65 19.05
N ILE A 176 12.95 6.25 18.73
CA ILE A 176 13.22 5.17 17.77
C ILE A 176 12.86 3.81 18.38
N ILE A 177 13.15 3.59 19.68
CA ILE A 177 12.71 2.39 20.40
C ILE A 177 11.19 2.27 20.37
N ASP A 178 10.46 3.34 20.75
CA ASP A 178 9.00 3.38 20.72
C ASP A 178 8.45 3.08 19.31
N GLN A 179 9.15 3.55 18.26
CA GLN A 179 8.78 3.26 16.88
C GLN A 179 8.96 1.79 16.51
N ILE A 180 10.09 1.19 16.88
CA ILE A 180 10.39 -0.22 16.61
C ILE A 180 9.40 -1.10 17.37
N GLU A 181 9.12 -0.80 18.64
CA GLU A 181 8.12 -1.52 19.43
C GLU A 181 6.73 -1.43 18.82
N LEU A 182 6.33 -0.24 18.34
CA LEU A 182 5.05 -0.07 17.66
C LEU A 182 4.98 -0.91 16.38
N LEU A 183 6.01 -0.89 15.53
CA LEU A 183 6.04 -1.69 14.30
C LEU A 183 6.03 -3.20 14.59
N ASN A 184 6.82 -3.66 15.56
CA ASN A 184 6.84 -5.07 15.98
C ASN A 184 5.50 -5.54 16.57
N SER A 185 4.66 -4.61 17.01
CA SER A 185 3.33 -4.90 17.53
C SER A 185 2.25 -4.99 16.46
N GLU A 186 2.59 -4.74 15.20
CA GLU A 186 1.74 -4.92 14.02
C GLU A 186 2.09 -6.25 13.35
N GLU A 187 1.10 -6.93 12.79
CA GLU A 187 1.31 -8.25 12.16
C GLU A 187 2.05 -8.15 10.83
N ASN A 188 1.74 -7.11 10.03
CA ASN A 188 2.40 -6.80 8.76
C ASN A 188 2.73 -5.30 8.72
N PRO A 189 3.73 -4.83 9.48
CA PRO A 189 4.04 -3.42 9.55
C PRO A 189 4.49 -2.91 8.17
N ARG A 190 3.92 -1.78 7.76
CA ARG A 190 4.28 -1.12 6.50
C ARG A 190 4.75 0.30 6.75
N VAL A 191 5.89 0.62 6.14
CA VAL A 191 6.53 1.92 6.20
C VAL A 191 6.57 2.52 4.79
N LEU A 192 6.00 3.70 4.64
CA LEU A 192 6.18 4.49 3.43
C LEU A 192 7.49 5.25 3.57
N VAL A 193 8.33 5.21 2.54
CA VAL A 193 9.65 5.82 2.57
C VAL A 193 9.72 6.94 1.55
N ASN A 194 10.20 8.11 1.97
CA ASN A 194 10.52 9.21 1.07
C ASN A 194 11.81 8.89 0.30
N THR A 195 11.74 7.94 -0.62
CA THR A 195 12.80 7.50 -1.54
C THR A 195 12.15 6.88 -2.77
N PHE A 196 12.94 6.42 -3.73
CA PHE A 196 12.45 5.70 -4.90
C PHE A 196 13.25 4.42 -5.13
N ASP A 197 12.59 3.44 -5.75
CA ASP A 197 13.12 2.08 -5.89
C ASP A 197 14.51 2.01 -6.51
N ASP A 198 14.77 2.73 -7.62
CA ASP A 198 16.08 2.73 -8.27
C ASP A 198 17.21 3.29 -7.38
N LEU A 199 16.88 4.12 -6.37
CA LEU A 199 17.87 4.70 -5.45
C LEU A 199 18.29 3.73 -4.34
N GLU A 200 17.31 2.99 -3.80
CA GLU A 200 17.46 2.20 -2.57
C GLU A 200 16.81 0.80 -2.69
N PHE A 201 16.96 0.15 -3.84
CA PHE A 201 16.32 -1.14 -4.16
C PHE A 201 16.58 -2.22 -3.09
N ASP A 202 17.85 -2.47 -2.77
CA ASP A 202 18.22 -3.51 -1.80
C ASP A 202 17.81 -3.12 -0.36
N ALA A 203 17.96 -1.83 -0.01
CA ALA A 203 17.66 -1.35 1.33
C ALA A 203 16.17 -1.42 1.67
N LEU A 204 15.28 -1.10 0.71
CA LEU A 204 13.83 -1.23 0.87
C LEU A 204 13.37 -2.69 1.09
N ARG A 205 14.21 -3.68 0.77
CA ARG A 205 13.89 -5.12 0.81
C ARG A 205 14.73 -5.88 1.84
N ALA A 206 15.55 -5.18 2.61
CA ALA A 206 16.48 -5.79 3.55
C ALA A 206 15.77 -6.45 4.77
N LEU A 207 14.65 -5.87 5.20
CA LEU A 207 13.92 -6.30 6.40
C LEU A 207 12.78 -7.28 6.05
N LYS A 208 12.93 -8.52 6.48
CA LYS A 208 11.96 -9.60 6.20
C LYS A 208 10.57 -9.35 6.81
N ASN A 209 10.55 -8.92 8.07
CA ASN A 209 9.30 -8.73 8.82
C ASN A 209 8.71 -7.30 8.69
N LEU A 210 9.22 -6.47 7.76
CA LEU A 210 8.80 -5.08 7.58
C LEU A 210 8.71 -4.73 6.11
N THR A 211 7.53 -4.33 5.63
CA THR A 211 7.41 -3.86 4.24
C THR A 211 7.76 -2.37 4.16
N MET A 212 8.86 -2.04 3.48
CA MET A 212 9.21 -0.65 3.16
C MET A 212 8.87 -0.34 1.70
N VAL A 213 8.24 0.81 1.46
CA VAL A 213 7.72 1.17 0.13
C VAL A 213 8.18 2.57 -0.27
N GLY A 214 8.96 2.68 -1.34
CA GLY A 214 9.39 3.97 -1.90
C GLY A 214 8.24 4.74 -2.54
N ILE A 215 7.95 5.95 -2.06
CA ILE A 215 6.89 6.85 -2.57
C ILE A 215 7.40 8.28 -2.88
N GLY A 216 8.71 8.47 -2.77
CA GLY A 216 9.41 9.74 -2.98
C GLY A 216 10.04 9.87 -4.39
N PRO A 217 10.82 10.93 -4.63
CA PRO A 217 11.10 12.00 -3.70
C PRO A 217 9.88 12.93 -3.56
N SER A 218 9.65 13.41 -2.34
CA SER A 218 8.62 14.40 -2.00
C SER A 218 9.11 15.82 -2.29
N ILE A 219 9.32 16.12 -3.58
CA ILE A 219 9.75 17.42 -4.11
C ILE A 219 8.60 18.03 -4.93
N PRO A 220 8.43 19.37 -4.95
CA PRO A 220 7.38 20.00 -5.74
C PRO A 220 7.44 19.64 -7.22
N SER A 221 6.28 19.44 -7.84
CA SER A 221 6.17 18.91 -9.21
C SER A 221 6.90 19.76 -10.25
N ALA A 222 6.85 21.09 -10.12
CA ALA A 222 7.52 22.01 -11.05
C ALA A 222 9.05 21.77 -11.15
N PHE A 223 9.64 21.18 -10.13
CA PHE A 223 11.07 20.92 -10.00
C PHE A 223 11.46 19.47 -10.31
N LEU A 224 10.49 18.60 -10.56
CA LEU A 224 10.69 17.15 -10.67
C LEU A 224 10.16 16.62 -12.01
N ASP A 225 8.87 16.30 -12.06
CA ASP A 225 8.19 15.72 -13.24
C ASP A 225 7.56 16.78 -14.15
N GLY A 226 7.34 18.00 -13.67
CA GLY A 226 6.75 19.11 -14.41
C GLY A 226 5.26 18.97 -14.70
N ASN A 227 4.58 18.00 -14.09
CA ASN A 227 3.15 17.73 -14.32
C ASN A 227 2.23 18.83 -13.77
N ASP A 228 2.62 19.45 -12.66
CA ASP A 228 1.99 20.64 -12.09
C ASP A 228 2.99 21.81 -12.04
N PRO A 229 3.03 22.66 -13.08
CA PRO A 229 3.91 23.83 -13.13
C PRO A 229 3.59 24.91 -12.08
N LEU A 230 2.45 24.84 -11.39
CA LEU A 230 2.06 25.78 -10.34
C LEU A 230 2.61 25.38 -8.97
N ASP A 231 2.97 24.11 -8.77
CA ASP A 231 3.63 23.62 -7.55
C ASP A 231 5.11 23.97 -7.53
N LYS A 232 5.41 25.26 -7.38
CA LYS A 232 6.76 25.85 -7.36
C LYS A 232 7.35 26.00 -5.95
N SER A 233 6.68 25.51 -4.91
CA SER A 233 7.21 25.55 -3.55
C SER A 233 6.50 24.55 -2.65
N PHE A 234 7.09 24.27 -1.49
CA PHE A 234 6.44 23.45 -0.46
C PHE A 234 5.19 24.15 0.09
N GLY A 235 5.26 25.46 0.32
CA GLY A 235 4.12 26.30 0.72
C GLY A 235 3.88 26.35 2.23
N ALA A 236 4.88 26.03 3.07
CA ALA A 236 4.79 26.13 4.53
C ALA A 236 6.13 26.54 5.16
N ASP A 237 6.73 27.60 4.65
CA ASP A 237 8.03 28.08 5.11
C ASP A 237 7.93 28.72 6.50
N LEU A 238 8.71 28.20 7.45
CA LEU A 238 8.81 28.67 8.83
C LEU A 238 9.69 29.93 8.97
N ARG A 239 10.37 30.32 7.89
CA ARG A 239 11.26 31.48 7.79
C ARG A 239 11.08 32.12 6.42
N TRP A 240 11.41 33.40 6.32
CA TRP A 240 11.38 34.16 5.07
C TRP A 240 12.65 35.01 4.97
N SER A 241 13.00 35.41 3.75
CA SER A 241 14.05 36.40 3.52
C SER A 241 13.50 37.53 2.64
N SER A 242 13.86 38.78 2.96
CA SER A 242 13.65 39.95 2.10
C SER A 242 14.80 40.19 1.13
N GLU A 243 15.82 39.34 1.15
CA GLU A 243 17.04 39.52 0.38
C GLU A 243 16.84 38.98 -1.04
N ASN A 244 17.17 39.80 -2.03
CA ASN A 244 17.03 39.42 -3.42
C ASN A 244 18.24 38.58 -3.89
N TYR A 245 18.33 37.34 -3.43
CA TYR A 245 19.43 36.43 -3.75
C TYR A 245 19.31 35.80 -5.15
N MET A 246 18.10 35.68 -5.69
CA MET A 246 17.89 35.18 -7.06
C MET A 246 18.45 36.14 -8.10
N ASP A 247 18.16 37.45 -8.01
CA ASP A 247 18.76 38.45 -8.90
C ASP A 247 20.30 38.44 -8.83
N TRP A 248 20.86 38.18 -7.65
CA TRP A 248 22.31 38.03 -7.52
C TRP A 248 22.82 36.78 -8.23
N LEU A 249 22.14 35.64 -8.08
CA LEU A 249 22.48 34.40 -8.78
C LEU A 249 22.41 34.56 -10.31
N ASP A 250 21.46 35.34 -10.84
CA ASP A 250 21.31 35.63 -12.27
C ASP A 250 22.51 36.40 -12.85
N THR A 251 23.22 37.17 -12.03
CA THR A 251 24.44 37.88 -12.46
C THR A 251 25.70 37.01 -12.46
N MET A 252 25.63 35.82 -11.88
CA MET A 252 26.79 34.94 -11.73
C MET A 252 27.03 34.10 -12.98
N THR A 253 28.29 33.70 -13.19
CA THR A 253 28.66 32.81 -14.30
C THR A 253 28.07 31.42 -14.07
N LYS A 254 27.75 30.72 -15.16
CA LYS A 254 27.25 29.35 -15.11
C LYS A 254 28.20 28.43 -14.33
N GLU A 255 27.65 27.59 -13.45
CA GLU A 255 28.40 26.61 -12.64
C GLU A 255 29.56 27.19 -11.81
N SER A 256 29.52 28.47 -11.44
CA SER A 256 30.59 29.12 -10.67
C SER A 256 30.32 29.25 -9.17
N VAL A 257 29.05 29.15 -8.75
CA VAL A 257 28.62 29.46 -7.38
C VAL A 257 28.61 28.21 -6.50
N ILE A 258 29.12 28.34 -5.28
CA ILE A 258 28.99 27.35 -4.20
C ILE A 258 27.76 27.69 -3.38
N TYR A 259 26.81 26.77 -3.27
CA TYR A 259 25.69 26.90 -2.33
C TYR A 259 26.02 26.20 -1.02
N ILE A 260 25.75 26.84 0.13
CA ILE A 260 26.06 26.31 1.45
C ILE A 260 24.83 26.35 2.36
N ALA A 261 24.40 25.19 2.85
CA ALA A 261 23.32 25.07 3.83
C ALA A 261 23.47 23.83 4.74
N PHE A 262 23.33 24.03 6.06
CA PHE A 262 23.45 22.99 7.08
C PHE A 262 22.10 22.64 7.74
N GLY A 263 21.02 22.68 6.93
CA GLY A 263 19.68 22.22 7.33
C GLY A 263 18.97 23.16 8.31
N SER A 264 17.83 22.70 8.86
CA SER A 264 16.99 23.48 9.78
C SER A 264 17.22 23.17 11.26
N TYR A 265 18.00 22.14 11.57
CA TYR A 265 18.15 21.62 12.94
C TYR A 265 19.57 21.76 13.48
N SER A 266 20.59 21.55 12.64
CA SER A 266 21.99 21.56 13.08
C SER A 266 22.45 22.96 13.50
N GLU A 267 23.20 23.02 14.60
CA GLU A 267 24.00 24.19 14.96
C GLU A 267 25.45 23.88 14.59
N ILE A 268 26.06 24.76 13.80
CA ILE A 268 27.45 24.64 13.39
C ILE A 268 28.29 25.26 14.52
N SER A 269 29.35 24.60 14.97
CA SER A 269 30.25 25.19 15.97
C SER A 269 30.93 26.43 15.39
N SER A 270 31.26 27.41 16.24
CA SER A 270 31.98 28.63 15.80
C SER A 270 33.29 28.29 15.09
N GLN A 271 34.00 27.26 15.56
CA GLN A 271 35.24 26.79 14.93
C GLN A 271 35.00 26.26 13.51
N LEU A 272 33.99 25.39 13.32
CA LEU A 272 33.67 24.84 12.00
C LEU A 272 33.17 25.93 11.05
N MET A 273 32.39 26.90 11.54
CA MET A 273 31.94 28.04 10.76
C MET A 273 33.13 28.90 10.30
N GLU A 274 34.11 29.15 11.17
CA GLU A 274 35.34 29.87 10.82
C GLU A 274 36.16 29.10 9.77
N GLU A 275 36.33 27.79 9.90
CA GLU A 275 37.06 26.97 8.91
C GLU A 275 36.37 26.93 7.54
N ILE A 276 35.02 26.90 7.51
CA ILE A 276 34.26 27.03 6.26
C ILE A 276 34.50 28.41 5.64
N GLY A 277 34.39 29.49 6.43
CA GLY A 277 34.59 30.85 5.95
C GLY A 277 35.99 31.07 5.36
N GLN A 278 37.03 30.66 6.09
CA GLN A 278 38.41 30.74 5.64
C GLN A 278 38.66 29.86 4.40
N GLY A 279 38.04 28.68 4.33
CA GLY A 279 38.07 27.80 3.17
C GLY A 279 37.48 28.47 1.93
N LEU A 280 36.32 29.14 2.07
CA LEU A 280 35.67 29.88 0.99
C LEU A 280 36.55 31.05 0.50
N VAL A 281 37.12 31.85 1.41
CA VAL A 281 38.05 32.93 1.05
C VAL A 281 39.24 32.39 0.24
N LYS A 282 39.80 31.24 0.65
CA LYS A 282 40.91 30.59 -0.06
C LYS A 282 40.50 30.02 -1.43
N CYS A 283 39.23 29.63 -1.61
CA CYS A 283 38.71 29.17 -2.90
C CYS A 283 38.55 30.32 -3.90
N GLY A 284 38.24 31.53 -3.43
CA GLY A 284 38.00 32.71 -4.29
C GLY A 284 36.78 32.62 -5.21
N ARG A 285 35.91 31.61 -5.04
CA ARG A 285 34.70 31.39 -5.86
C ARG A 285 33.48 32.11 -5.26
N PRO A 286 32.55 32.64 -6.07
CA PRO A 286 31.30 33.17 -5.55
C PRO A 286 30.53 32.11 -4.75
N PHE A 287 29.86 32.53 -3.69
CA PHE A 287 29.08 31.61 -2.86
C PHE A 287 27.77 32.22 -2.38
N LEU A 288 26.78 31.37 -2.11
CA LEU A 288 25.55 31.72 -1.42
C LEU A 288 25.47 30.87 -0.14
N TRP A 289 25.62 31.51 1.02
CA TRP A 289 25.65 30.81 2.32
C TRP A 289 24.44 31.17 3.17
N VAL A 290 23.64 30.16 3.53
CA VAL A 290 22.53 30.32 4.48
C VAL A 290 23.05 30.26 5.92
N ILE A 291 23.08 31.41 6.62
CA ILE A 291 23.44 31.52 8.04
C ILE A 291 22.24 32.03 8.84
N ARG A 292 21.76 31.21 9.77
CA ARG A 292 20.59 31.52 10.59
C ARG A 292 20.96 32.45 11.74
N GLU A 293 20.06 33.35 12.11
CA GLU A 293 20.18 34.17 13.32
C GLU A 293 20.23 33.28 14.59
N GLU A 294 21.05 33.69 15.56
CA GLU A 294 21.16 33.02 16.86
C GLU A 294 19.88 33.22 17.69
N LYS A 295 19.58 32.25 18.56
CA LYS A 295 18.34 32.23 19.37
C LYS A 295 18.27 33.35 20.41
N GLU A 296 19.42 33.85 20.85
CA GLU A 296 19.55 34.93 21.86
C GLU A 296 19.49 36.33 21.24
N GLY A 297 19.33 36.42 19.92
CA GLY A 297 19.52 37.63 19.15
C GLY A 297 20.99 37.82 18.82
N GLY A 298 21.29 38.04 17.54
CA GLY A 298 22.67 38.14 17.06
C GLY A 298 22.93 37.27 15.84
N TYR A 299 23.96 37.63 15.10
CA TYR A 299 24.25 37.09 13.79
C TYR A 299 25.57 36.32 13.87
N PRO A 300 25.59 34.99 13.69
CA PRO A 300 26.81 34.19 13.85
C PRO A 300 27.97 34.69 12.98
N GLU A 301 27.66 35.21 11.80
CA GLU A 301 28.66 35.74 10.89
C GLU A 301 29.37 37.00 11.41
N GLU A 302 28.81 37.72 12.38
CA GLU A 302 29.47 38.86 13.02
C GLU A 302 30.67 38.42 13.87
N LYS A 303 30.73 37.13 14.20
CA LYS A 303 31.84 36.52 14.94
C LYS A 303 32.93 35.99 14.00
N LEU A 304 32.72 35.99 12.68
CA LEU A 304 33.69 35.49 11.71
C LEU A 304 34.83 36.50 11.54
N THR A 305 36.06 35.99 11.60
CA THR A 305 37.24 36.87 11.41
C THR A 305 37.42 37.31 9.96
N CYS A 306 36.86 36.55 9.01
CA CYS A 306 36.92 36.78 7.56
C CYS A 306 35.64 37.39 6.96
N LYS A 307 34.78 38.01 7.78
CA LYS A 307 33.47 38.52 7.34
C LYS A 307 33.57 39.51 6.18
N GLU A 308 34.48 40.48 6.27
CA GLU A 308 34.63 41.53 5.26
C GLU A 308 35.09 40.99 3.90
N GLU A 309 35.93 39.95 3.90
CA GLU A 309 36.34 39.24 2.70
C GLU A 309 35.19 38.44 2.11
N LEU A 310 34.45 37.73 2.96
CA LEU A 310 33.27 36.95 2.55
C LEU A 310 32.19 37.82 1.90
N GLU A 311 31.90 39.00 2.45
CA GLU A 311 30.92 39.95 1.90
C GLU A 311 31.33 40.51 0.53
N LYS A 312 32.63 40.57 0.23
CA LYS A 312 33.14 40.98 -1.10
C LYS A 312 33.05 39.86 -2.14
N GLN A 313 33.08 38.61 -1.70
CA GLN A 313 33.17 37.43 -2.56
C GLN A 313 31.81 36.77 -2.84
N GLY A 314 30.89 36.80 -1.89
CA GLY A 314 29.63 36.06 -1.97
C GLY A 314 28.48 36.75 -1.25
N LYS A 315 27.39 36.01 -1.07
CA LYS A 315 26.17 36.48 -0.43
C LYS A 315 25.85 35.58 0.75
N ILE A 316 25.69 36.18 1.93
CA ILE A 316 25.18 35.51 3.12
C ILE A 316 23.71 35.87 3.25
N VAL A 317 22.85 34.88 3.46
CA VAL A 317 21.40 35.06 3.59
C VAL A 317 20.86 34.31 4.80
N ARG A 318 19.71 34.75 5.31
CA ARG A 318 19.06 34.08 6.46
C ARG A 318 18.26 32.85 6.09
N TRP A 319 17.73 32.88 4.87
CA TRP A 319 16.88 31.84 4.33
C TRP A 319 16.79 32.00 2.81
N CYS A 320 16.65 30.89 2.10
CA CYS A 320 16.34 30.87 0.67
C CYS A 320 15.45 29.67 0.32
N SER A 321 14.77 29.74 -0.82
CA SER A 321 14.12 28.58 -1.42
C SER A 321 15.20 27.63 -1.96
N GLN A 322 15.61 26.67 -1.13
CA GLN A 322 16.71 25.75 -1.47
C GLN A 322 16.44 24.99 -2.77
N VAL A 323 15.20 24.54 -3.00
CA VAL A 323 14.81 23.82 -4.21
C VAL A 323 14.95 24.69 -5.47
N GLU A 324 14.69 26.00 -5.40
CA GLU A 324 14.91 26.93 -6.52
C GLU A 324 16.41 27.15 -6.75
N VAL A 325 17.15 27.38 -5.67
CA VAL A 325 18.59 27.63 -5.70
C VAL A 325 19.33 26.43 -6.30
N LEU A 326 18.99 25.20 -5.93
CA LEU A 326 19.61 23.97 -6.44
C LEU A 326 19.39 23.75 -7.95
N GLN A 327 18.41 24.41 -8.56
CA GLN A 327 18.16 24.36 -10.00
C GLN A 327 18.77 25.53 -10.76
N HIS A 328 19.34 26.50 -10.07
CA HIS A 328 19.86 27.69 -10.70
C HIS A 328 21.12 27.38 -11.54
N PRO A 329 21.20 27.83 -12.82
CA PRO A 329 22.32 27.49 -13.70
C PRO A 329 23.70 27.95 -13.21
N SER A 330 23.75 28.98 -12.36
CA SER A 330 25.02 29.47 -11.81
C SER A 330 25.61 28.59 -10.72
N LEU A 331 24.84 27.64 -10.14
CA LEU A 331 25.39 26.72 -9.15
C LEU A 331 26.26 25.65 -9.78
N GLY A 332 27.43 25.44 -9.18
CA GLY A 332 28.33 24.33 -9.54
C GLY A 332 28.51 23.28 -8.45
N CYS A 333 28.23 23.60 -7.19
CA CYS A 333 28.40 22.68 -6.06
C CYS A 333 27.47 23.03 -4.89
N PHE A 334 27.00 22.00 -4.18
CA PHE A 334 26.28 22.14 -2.91
C PHE A 334 27.12 21.61 -1.73
N LEU A 335 27.58 22.50 -0.85
CA LEU A 335 28.18 22.15 0.44
C LEU A 335 27.08 21.96 1.48
N THR A 336 26.91 20.74 1.97
CA THR A 336 25.79 20.38 2.85
C THR A 336 26.16 19.40 3.94
N HIS A 337 25.44 19.52 5.05
CA HIS A 337 25.40 18.51 6.11
C HIS A 337 24.86 17.14 5.68
N CYS A 338 24.34 16.96 4.46
CA CYS A 338 23.76 15.69 3.99
C CYS A 338 22.54 15.23 4.78
N GLY A 339 21.66 16.13 5.22
CA GLY A 339 20.32 15.73 5.64
C GLY A 339 19.55 15.08 4.47
N TRP A 340 18.68 14.11 4.76
CA TRP A 340 18.05 13.28 3.72
C TRP A 340 17.31 14.08 2.64
N ASN A 341 16.45 15.03 3.04
CA ASN A 341 15.70 15.84 2.08
C ASN A 341 16.60 16.69 1.18
N SER A 342 17.63 17.34 1.75
CA SER A 342 18.59 18.13 0.96
C SER A 342 19.39 17.25 0.00
N THR A 343 19.65 16.01 0.38
CA THR A 343 20.30 15.01 -0.46
C THR A 343 19.40 14.62 -1.64
N LEU A 344 18.11 14.36 -1.38
CA LEU A 344 17.11 14.09 -2.43
C LEU A 344 16.90 15.28 -3.37
N GLU A 345 16.88 16.50 -2.85
CA GLU A 345 16.78 17.73 -3.67
C GLU A 345 18.00 17.89 -4.59
N SER A 346 19.20 17.58 -4.09
CA SER A 346 20.43 17.59 -4.88
C SER A 346 20.43 16.51 -5.96
N LEU A 347 20.06 15.27 -5.61
CA LEU A 347 19.90 14.15 -6.55
C LEU A 347 18.89 14.51 -7.67
N SER A 348 17.74 15.04 -7.28
CA SER A 348 16.65 15.39 -8.22
C SER A 348 16.97 16.62 -9.08
N SER A 349 17.88 17.49 -8.62
CA SER A 349 18.35 18.65 -9.39
C SER A 349 19.57 18.33 -10.25
N GLY A 350 20.26 17.21 -9.98
CA GLY A 350 21.51 16.82 -10.62
C GLY A 350 22.70 17.65 -10.14
N MET A 351 22.69 18.06 -8.88
CA MET A 351 23.69 18.92 -8.26
C MET A 351 24.76 18.08 -7.53
N PRO A 352 26.06 18.24 -7.86
CA PRO A 352 27.14 17.62 -7.10
C PRO A 352 27.26 18.15 -5.68
N ILE A 353 27.75 17.28 -4.77
CA ILE A 353 27.77 17.55 -3.33
C ILE A 353 29.21 17.60 -2.77
N VAL A 354 29.49 18.57 -1.90
CA VAL A 354 30.53 18.45 -0.87
C VAL A 354 29.83 18.14 0.45
N ALA A 355 30.09 16.95 0.99
CA ALA A 355 29.44 16.40 2.16
C ALA A 355 30.21 16.74 3.43
N CYS A 356 29.57 17.45 4.36
CA CYS A 356 30.09 17.80 5.67
C CYS A 356 29.12 17.36 6.79
N PRO A 357 28.99 16.03 7.03
CA PRO A 357 28.03 15.50 7.99
C PRO A 357 28.34 15.94 9.41
N LEU A 358 27.31 16.26 10.19
CA LEU A 358 27.44 16.74 11.57
C LEU A 358 26.98 15.71 12.60
N TRP A 359 25.81 15.10 12.41
CA TRP A 359 25.19 14.16 13.36
C TRP A 359 24.08 13.33 12.67
N THR A 360 23.37 12.48 13.40
CA THR A 360 22.30 11.57 12.89
C THR A 360 22.78 10.66 11.75
N ASP A 361 21.88 10.37 10.82
CA ASP A 361 22.05 9.65 9.55
C ASP A 361 22.95 10.37 8.52
N GLN A 362 23.39 11.60 8.78
CA GLN A 362 24.15 12.40 7.82
C GLN A 362 25.48 11.74 7.40
N GLY A 363 26.16 11.07 8.34
CA GLY A 363 27.38 10.31 8.06
C GLY A 363 27.14 9.19 7.04
N CYS A 364 26.00 8.50 7.17
CA CYS A 364 25.54 7.50 6.21
C CYS A 364 25.25 8.13 4.84
N ASN A 365 24.46 9.20 4.82
CA ASN A 365 24.12 9.90 3.58
C ASN A 365 25.38 10.37 2.83
N ALA A 366 26.39 10.89 3.56
CA ALA A 366 27.67 11.28 2.99
C ALA A 366 28.44 10.08 2.39
N LYS A 367 28.36 8.91 3.01
CA LYS A 367 28.95 7.65 2.49
C LYS A 367 28.25 7.21 1.20
N LEU A 368 26.93 7.28 1.13
CA LEU A 368 26.15 6.96 -0.06
C LEU A 368 26.45 7.93 -1.21
N VAL A 369 26.49 9.23 -0.91
CA VAL A 369 26.85 10.30 -1.86
C VAL A 369 28.22 10.08 -2.50
N GLN A 370 29.22 9.72 -1.69
CA GLN A 370 30.59 9.56 -2.15
C GLN A 370 30.84 8.22 -2.84
N ASP A 371 30.40 7.11 -2.24
CA ASP A 371 30.89 5.78 -2.61
C ASP A 371 29.89 4.99 -3.46
N VAL A 372 28.60 5.23 -3.29
CA VAL A 372 27.53 4.50 -3.99
C VAL A 372 27.04 5.28 -5.20
N TRP A 373 26.47 6.46 -4.97
CA TRP A 373 25.91 7.29 -6.02
C TRP A 373 26.98 8.08 -6.77
N LYS A 374 28.13 8.31 -6.12
CA LYS A 374 29.30 8.98 -6.68
C LYS A 374 28.95 10.34 -7.29
N ILE A 375 28.17 11.13 -6.55
CA ILE A 375 27.77 12.50 -6.93
C ILE A 375 28.49 13.57 -6.11
N GLY A 376 29.36 13.16 -5.18
CA GLY A 376 30.06 14.10 -4.32
C GLY A 376 31.29 13.53 -3.63
N VAL A 377 31.88 14.35 -2.76
CA VAL A 377 33.01 13.98 -1.90
C VAL A 377 32.72 14.39 -0.46
N ARG A 378 33.23 13.63 0.51
CA ARG A 378 33.10 13.93 1.94
C ARG A 378 34.36 14.60 2.46
N VAL A 379 34.19 15.67 3.25
CA VAL A 379 35.30 16.31 3.96
C VAL A 379 35.83 15.38 5.05
N ASN A 380 37.15 15.37 5.24
CA ASN A 380 37.82 14.61 6.27
C ASN A 380 38.13 15.52 7.47
N ALA A 381 37.78 15.04 8.65
CA ALA A 381 38.22 15.65 9.89
C ALA A 381 39.65 15.18 10.23
N SER A 382 40.41 16.03 10.91
CA SER A 382 41.68 15.67 11.55
C SER A 382 41.45 14.63 12.66
N GLU A 383 42.54 14.11 13.24
CA GLU A 383 42.47 13.19 14.39
C GLU A 383 41.75 13.81 15.60
N GLU A 384 41.73 15.15 15.70
CA GLU A 384 41.02 15.91 16.72
C GLU A 384 39.53 16.13 16.40
N GLY A 385 39.04 15.61 15.26
CA GLY A 385 37.65 15.75 14.83
C GLY A 385 37.30 17.09 14.19
N VAL A 386 38.30 17.91 13.86
CA VAL A 386 38.13 19.24 13.25
C VAL A 386 38.35 19.15 11.74
N VAL A 387 37.45 19.75 10.95
CA VAL A 387 37.64 19.88 9.49
C VAL A 387 38.34 21.21 9.21
N GLU A 388 39.52 21.15 8.60
CA GLU A 388 40.33 22.33 8.31
C GLU A 388 39.90 23.03 7.00
N ARG A 389 40.11 24.35 6.92
CA ARG A 389 39.85 25.20 5.73
C ARG A 389 40.45 24.65 4.43
N ASP A 390 41.61 24.02 4.52
CA ASP A 390 42.32 23.47 3.37
C ASP A 390 41.62 22.22 2.83
N GLU A 391 40.94 21.47 3.69
CA GLU A 391 40.11 20.34 3.28
C GLU A 391 38.85 20.81 2.55
N PHE A 392 38.21 21.89 3.01
CA PHE A 392 37.09 22.49 2.28
C PHE A 392 37.50 22.94 0.90
N LYS A 393 38.64 23.64 0.78
CA LYS A 393 39.18 24.03 -0.52
C LYS A 393 39.43 22.81 -1.41
N ARG A 394 40.13 21.79 -0.90
CA ARG A 394 40.44 20.57 -1.67
C ARG A 394 39.16 19.90 -2.19
N CYS A 395 38.14 19.75 -1.34
CA CYS A 395 36.88 19.13 -1.74
C CYS A 395 36.10 19.97 -2.76
N ILE A 396 36.06 21.30 -2.59
CA ILE A 396 35.45 22.22 -3.56
C ILE A 396 36.16 22.14 -4.90
N ASP A 397 37.50 22.12 -4.90
CA ASP A 397 38.30 22.00 -6.12
C ASP A 397 38.02 20.68 -6.85
N ILE A 398 37.94 19.55 -6.13
CA ILE A 398 37.59 18.26 -6.73
C ILE A 398 36.23 18.28 -7.45
N VAL A 399 35.25 19.00 -6.89
CA VAL A 399 33.90 19.07 -7.45
C VAL A 399 33.81 20.10 -8.58
N MET A 400 34.56 21.20 -8.51
CA MET A 400 34.36 22.36 -9.38
C MET A 400 35.49 22.67 -10.36
N GLU A 401 36.71 22.16 -10.17
CA GLU A 401 37.80 22.31 -11.15
C GLU A 401 37.62 21.37 -12.33
N ASP A 402 38.02 21.83 -13.51
CA ASP A 402 37.96 21.02 -14.74
C ASP A 402 38.89 19.81 -14.61
N GLY A 403 38.33 18.62 -14.78
CA GLY A 403 39.07 17.36 -14.66
C GLY A 403 38.16 16.14 -14.72
N GLU A 404 38.76 14.97 -14.83
CA GLU A 404 38.03 13.69 -14.96
C GLU A 404 37.06 13.46 -13.81
N LYS A 405 37.45 13.86 -12.58
CA LYS A 405 36.61 13.64 -11.40
C LYS A 405 35.33 14.47 -11.44
N ARG A 406 35.41 15.75 -11.81
CA ARG A 406 34.23 16.62 -11.98
C ARG A 406 33.27 16.06 -13.03
N GLU A 407 33.78 15.60 -14.16
CA GLU A 407 32.96 15.01 -15.22
C GLU A 407 32.28 13.71 -14.77
N GLU A 408 32.95 12.87 -13.99
CA GLU A 408 32.35 11.69 -13.36
C GLU A 408 31.18 12.08 -12.45
N LEU A 409 31.41 13.02 -11.53
CA LEU A 409 30.39 13.47 -10.57
C LEU A 409 29.18 14.07 -11.27
N LYS A 410 29.39 14.93 -12.29
CA LYS A 410 28.31 15.53 -13.09
C LYS A 410 27.51 14.50 -13.87
N LYS A 411 28.19 13.52 -14.48
CA LYS A 411 27.53 12.42 -15.20
C LYS A 411 26.64 11.60 -14.27
N ASN A 412 27.12 11.27 -13.07
CA ASN A 412 26.35 10.53 -12.09
C ASN A 412 25.20 11.36 -11.52
N ALA A 413 25.43 12.64 -11.21
CA ALA A 413 24.37 13.53 -10.73
C ALA A 413 23.23 13.65 -11.76
N LYS A 414 23.58 13.76 -13.06
CA LYS A 414 22.58 13.72 -14.15
C LYS A 414 21.84 12.38 -14.20
N LYS A 415 22.55 11.24 -14.11
CA LYS A 415 21.93 9.91 -14.10
C LYS A 415 20.87 9.79 -13.00
N TRP A 416 21.21 10.18 -11.77
CA TRP A 416 20.29 10.08 -10.64
C TRP A 416 19.13 11.06 -10.71
N LYS A 417 19.35 12.26 -11.27
CA LYS A 417 18.28 13.19 -11.63
C LYS A 417 17.27 12.55 -12.58
N ASP A 418 17.76 11.91 -13.64
CA ASP A 418 16.89 11.29 -14.64
C ASP A 418 16.07 10.14 -14.00
N PHE A 419 16.68 9.30 -13.16
CA PHE A 419 15.94 8.26 -12.41
C PHE A 419 14.91 8.82 -11.42
N ALA A 420 15.24 9.87 -10.67
CA ALA A 420 14.27 10.52 -9.77
C ALA A 420 13.05 11.04 -10.53
N LYS A 421 13.25 11.53 -11.78
CA LYS A 421 12.15 11.95 -12.66
C LYS A 421 11.35 10.77 -13.19
N GLU A 422 12.00 9.70 -13.64
CA GLU A 422 11.31 8.48 -14.13
C GLU A 422 10.42 7.87 -13.04
N ALA A 423 10.92 7.75 -11.81
CA ALA A 423 10.17 7.21 -10.66
C ALA A 423 8.86 7.99 -10.39
N MET A 424 8.84 9.27 -10.75
CA MET A 424 7.74 10.20 -10.50
C MET A 424 6.81 10.39 -11.70
N LYS A 425 7.05 9.73 -12.83
CA LYS A 425 6.08 9.67 -13.94
C LYS A 425 4.86 8.85 -13.56
N GLU A 426 3.78 8.94 -14.34
CA GLU A 426 2.49 8.27 -14.05
C GLU A 426 2.62 6.76 -13.77
N ASN A 427 3.56 6.08 -14.45
CA ASN A 427 3.87 4.66 -14.32
C ASN A 427 5.24 4.40 -13.65
N GLY A 428 5.87 5.43 -13.07
CA GLY A 428 7.10 5.27 -12.29
C GLY A 428 6.84 4.60 -10.95
N SER A 429 7.88 3.99 -10.38
CA SER A 429 7.82 3.20 -9.14
C SER A 429 7.08 3.93 -8.02
N SER A 430 7.43 5.18 -7.74
CA SER A 430 6.86 5.94 -6.63
C SER A 430 5.36 6.24 -6.80
N ASN A 431 4.91 6.54 -8.02
CA ASN A 431 3.49 6.77 -8.29
C ASN A 431 2.68 5.47 -8.31
N VAL A 432 3.25 4.38 -8.82
CA VAL A 432 2.64 3.05 -8.76
C VAL A 432 2.47 2.62 -7.30
N ASN A 433 3.53 2.75 -6.51
CA ASN A 433 3.54 2.41 -5.09
C ASN A 433 2.57 3.25 -4.28
N LEU A 434 2.50 4.56 -4.55
CA LEU A 434 1.53 5.43 -3.92
C LEU A 434 0.08 5.08 -4.30
N LYS A 435 -0.20 4.80 -5.58
CA LYS A 435 -1.53 4.36 -6.04
C LYS A 435 -1.92 3.02 -5.42
N ALA A 436 -0.98 2.08 -5.29
CA ALA A 436 -1.20 0.80 -4.63
C ALA A 436 -1.58 0.99 -3.15
N TYR A 437 -0.82 1.83 -2.43
CA TYR A 437 -1.12 2.20 -1.05
C TYR A 437 -2.51 2.83 -0.91
N VAL A 438 -2.85 3.79 -1.78
CA VAL A 438 -4.18 4.42 -1.78
C VAL A 438 -5.29 3.41 -2.10
N ASN A 439 -5.08 2.50 -3.05
CA ASN A 439 -6.05 1.45 -3.37
C ASN A 439 -6.30 0.49 -2.21
N GLU A 440 -5.27 0.17 -1.42
CA GLU A 440 -5.41 -0.65 -0.22
C GLU A 440 -6.24 0.05 0.86
N ILE A 441 -6.03 1.36 1.05
CA ILE A 441 -6.89 2.17 1.92
C ILE A 441 -8.38 2.05 1.50
N LEU A 442 -8.63 1.69 0.24
CA LEU A 442 -9.95 1.64 -0.39
C LEU A 442 -10.58 0.22 -0.62
N LEU A 443 -9.90 -0.95 -0.45
CA LEU A 443 -10.41 -2.29 -0.92
C LEU A 443 -10.16 -3.54 0.00
N ARG A 444 -11.13 -4.50 0.08
CA ARG A 444 -11.04 -5.97 0.38
C ARG A 444 -12.34 -6.70 -0.14
N GLN A 445 -12.31 -7.66 -1.09
CA GLN A 445 -13.54 -8.20 -1.76
C GLN A 445 -13.56 -9.72 -2.10
N GLY A 446 -13.46 -10.64 -1.14
CA GLY A 446 -13.48 -12.09 -1.41
C GLY A 446 -14.87 -12.75 -1.48
N HIS A 447 -15.80 -12.37 -0.58
CA HIS A 447 -17.11 -13.03 -0.43
C HIS A 447 -18.30 -12.27 -1.04
N ILE A 448 -18.10 -11.03 -1.49
CA ILE A 448 -19.18 -10.14 -1.95
C ILE A 448 -19.64 -10.52 -3.37
N ASN A 449 -18.71 -10.95 -4.23
CA ASN A 449 -18.99 -11.16 -5.65
C ASN A 449 -20.04 -12.26 -5.91
N PRO A 450 -19.94 -13.49 -5.35
CA PRO A 450 -20.95 -14.52 -5.57
C PRO A 450 -22.34 -14.12 -5.06
N SER A 451 -22.41 -13.49 -3.87
CA SER A 451 -23.65 -13.01 -3.27
C SER A 451 -24.31 -11.92 -4.12
N LEU A 452 -23.53 -11.02 -4.72
CA LEU A 452 -24.05 -10.00 -5.62
C LEU A 452 -24.58 -10.60 -6.93
N GLN A 453 -23.90 -11.60 -7.50
CA GLN A 453 -24.38 -12.29 -8.70
C GLN A 453 -25.67 -13.08 -8.43
N LEU A 454 -25.80 -13.72 -7.26
CA LEU A 454 -27.05 -14.34 -6.84
C LEU A 454 -28.18 -13.30 -6.72
N SER A 455 -27.93 -12.16 -6.08
CA SER A 455 -28.91 -11.07 -5.96
C SER A 455 -29.43 -10.61 -7.32
N LYS A 456 -28.54 -10.42 -8.30
CA LYS A 456 -28.91 -10.05 -9.68
C LYS A 456 -29.87 -11.07 -10.30
N ARG A 457 -29.60 -12.37 -10.12
CA ARG A 457 -30.42 -13.44 -10.68
C ARG A 457 -31.78 -13.55 -10.00
N LEU A 458 -31.84 -13.38 -8.68
CA LEU A 458 -33.11 -13.30 -7.95
C LEU A 458 -33.98 -12.13 -8.43
N ILE A 459 -33.37 -10.96 -8.65
CA ILE A 459 -34.06 -9.77 -9.18
C ILE A 459 -34.62 -10.03 -10.58
N SER A 460 -33.88 -10.74 -11.45
CA SER A 460 -34.38 -11.11 -12.78
C SER A 460 -35.62 -12.03 -12.74
N LEU A 461 -35.87 -12.68 -11.60
CA LEU A 461 -37.06 -13.50 -11.34
C LEU A 461 -38.17 -12.73 -10.61
N GLY A 462 -38.02 -11.41 -10.44
CA GLY A 462 -39.01 -10.53 -9.80
C GLY A 462 -38.86 -10.43 -8.27
N ILE A 463 -37.80 -10.96 -7.69
CA ILE A 463 -37.56 -10.92 -6.24
C ILE A 463 -36.81 -9.63 -5.87
N LYS A 464 -37.35 -8.85 -4.93
CA LYS A 464 -36.62 -7.72 -4.33
C LYS A 464 -35.59 -8.25 -3.34
N VAL A 465 -34.35 -7.77 -3.45
CA VAL A 465 -33.23 -8.24 -2.62
C VAL A 465 -32.65 -7.09 -1.81
N THR A 466 -32.40 -7.34 -0.53
CA THR A 466 -31.57 -6.48 0.32
C THR A 466 -30.28 -7.20 0.64
N LEU A 467 -29.16 -6.75 0.07
CA LEU A 467 -27.85 -7.32 0.36
C LEU A 467 -27.30 -6.69 1.64
N SER A 468 -27.02 -7.54 2.62
CA SER A 468 -26.49 -7.14 3.91
C SER A 468 -25.12 -7.78 4.13
N THR A 469 -24.13 -6.96 4.46
CA THR A 469 -22.75 -7.38 4.76
C THR A 469 -22.16 -6.42 5.79
N SER A 470 -21.01 -6.73 6.37
CA SER A 470 -20.43 -5.83 7.37
C SER A 470 -20.11 -4.48 6.74
N LEU A 471 -20.16 -3.42 7.53
CA LEU A 471 -19.86 -2.06 7.07
C LEU A 471 -18.43 -1.99 6.52
N SER A 472 -17.50 -2.73 7.13
CA SER A 472 -16.14 -2.93 6.62
C SER A 472 -16.12 -3.50 5.21
N ALA A 473 -16.91 -4.56 4.94
CA ALA A 473 -17.02 -5.19 3.63
C ALA A 473 -17.76 -4.29 2.60
N PHE A 474 -18.86 -3.67 3.03
CA PHE A 474 -19.68 -2.78 2.20
C PHE A 474 -18.90 -1.55 1.73
N ASN A 475 -18.11 -0.94 2.61
CA ASN A 475 -17.30 0.25 2.27
C ASN A 475 -16.21 -0.02 1.24
N LYS A 476 -15.94 -1.29 0.92
CA LYS A 476 -14.96 -1.67 -0.12
C LYS A 476 -15.62 -1.81 -1.49
N ILE A 477 -16.94 -1.71 -1.58
CA ILE A 477 -17.70 -1.73 -2.84
C ILE A 477 -17.54 -0.36 -3.50
N LYS A 478 -16.70 -0.29 -4.55
CA LYS A 478 -16.34 0.97 -5.25
C LYS A 478 -17.47 1.57 -6.09
N ILE A 479 -18.40 0.76 -6.58
CA ILE A 479 -19.54 1.23 -7.35
C ILE A 479 -20.73 0.39 -6.93
N LEU A 480 -21.71 1.01 -6.28
CA LEU A 480 -22.96 0.33 -5.98
C LEU A 480 -23.74 0.16 -7.29
N PRO A 481 -24.10 -1.07 -7.66
CA PRO A 481 -24.91 -1.29 -8.85
C PRO A 481 -26.30 -0.70 -8.62
N ASN A 482 -26.71 0.24 -9.48
CA ASN A 482 -28.05 0.81 -9.47
C ASN A 482 -29.02 -0.13 -10.19
N ILE A 483 -29.49 -1.15 -9.49
CA ILE A 483 -30.39 -2.18 -10.02
C ILE A 483 -31.73 -2.02 -9.33
N GLU A 484 -32.78 -1.83 -10.12
CA GLU A 484 -34.15 -1.78 -9.60
C GLU A 484 -34.47 -3.09 -8.88
N GLY A 485 -34.93 -3.00 -7.63
CA GLY A 485 -35.18 -4.16 -6.78
C GLY A 485 -33.99 -4.61 -5.93
N LEU A 486 -32.79 -4.01 -6.08
CA LEU A 486 -31.66 -4.20 -5.17
C LEU A 486 -31.59 -3.05 -4.15
N SER A 487 -31.44 -3.40 -2.88
CA SER A 487 -31.14 -2.47 -1.80
C SER A 487 -29.97 -3.01 -0.98
N PHE A 488 -29.33 -2.12 -0.20
CA PHE A 488 -28.21 -2.49 0.67
C PHE A 488 -28.53 -2.10 2.11
N ALA A 489 -28.22 -2.99 3.04
CA ALA A 489 -28.36 -2.75 4.47
C ALA A 489 -27.10 -3.19 5.19
N PRO A 490 -26.00 -2.42 5.12
CA PRO A 490 -24.77 -2.77 5.80
C PRO A 490 -24.96 -2.72 7.33
N PHE A 491 -24.26 -3.59 8.05
CA PHE A 491 -24.34 -3.68 9.50
C PHE A 491 -22.96 -3.57 10.14
N SER A 492 -22.92 -3.09 11.39
CA SER A 492 -21.65 -3.02 12.12
C SER A 492 -21.11 -4.42 12.41
N ASP A 493 -19.84 -4.70 12.16
CA ASP A 493 -19.18 -5.93 12.64
C ASP A 493 -18.55 -5.76 14.03
N GLY A 494 -18.78 -4.60 14.67
CA GLY A 494 -18.15 -4.17 15.92
C GLY A 494 -16.72 -3.67 15.77
N TYR A 495 -16.16 -3.71 14.55
CA TYR A 495 -14.84 -3.17 14.23
C TYR A 495 -14.90 -2.12 13.10
N ASP A 496 -15.89 -2.20 12.20
CA ASP A 496 -16.28 -1.22 11.19
C ASP A 496 -15.16 -0.69 10.28
N GLY A 497 -14.16 -1.54 10.05
CA GLY A 497 -12.98 -1.25 9.25
C GLY A 497 -11.66 -1.23 10.03
N ASN A 498 -11.72 -1.40 11.35
CA ASN A 498 -10.56 -1.37 12.24
C ASN A 498 -10.03 -2.77 12.62
N PHE A 499 -10.60 -3.85 12.08
CA PHE A 499 -10.14 -5.20 12.35
C PHE A 499 -8.77 -5.45 11.67
N LYS A 500 -7.72 -5.63 12.49
CA LYS A 500 -6.31 -5.71 12.06
C LYS A 500 -5.84 -7.11 11.68
N GLY A 501 -6.57 -8.15 12.07
CA GLY A 501 -6.61 -9.43 11.36
C GLY A 501 -5.47 -10.42 11.61
N SER A 502 -5.30 -10.87 12.85
CA SER A 502 -4.50 -12.08 13.12
C SER A 502 -5.36 -13.35 13.21
N PHE A 503 -4.77 -14.50 12.89
CA PHE A 503 -5.43 -15.82 13.01
C PHE A 503 -5.94 -16.09 14.44
N ASN A 504 -5.22 -15.57 15.45
CA ASN A 504 -5.58 -15.68 16.87
C ASN A 504 -6.77 -14.80 17.28
N GLU A 505 -7.02 -13.70 16.55
CA GLU A 505 -8.14 -12.78 16.82
C GLU A 505 -9.41 -13.13 16.04
N PHE A 506 -9.35 -14.10 15.13
CA PHE A 506 -10.50 -14.51 14.30
C PHE A 506 -11.71 -14.90 15.14
N HIS A 507 -11.52 -15.59 16.27
CA HIS A 507 -12.61 -15.98 17.16
C HIS A 507 -13.31 -14.77 17.82
N SER A 508 -12.55 -13.74 18.20
CA SER A 508 -13.09 -12.49 18.76
C SER A 508 -13.82 -11.67 17.69
N TYR A 509 -13.24 -11.56 16.50
CA TYR A 509 -13.88 -10.94 15.34
C TYR A 509 -15.20 -11.62 14.99
N TYR A 510 -15.15 -12.94 14.87
CA TYR A 510 -16.31 -13.75 14.55
C TYR A 510 -17.41 -13.63 15.62
N SER A 511 -17.04 -13.59 16.90
CA SER A 511 -18.00 -13.37 18.00
C SER A 511 -18.65 -11.98 17.93
N SER A 512 -17.88 -10.95 17.58
CA SER A 512 -18.37 -9.58 17.43
C SER A 512 -19.31 -9.43 16.23
N ILE A 513 -18.91 -9.91 15.04
CA ILE A 513 -19.74 -9.83 13.83
C ILE A 513 -21.05 -10.60 14.03
N LYS A 514 -20.99 -11.75 14.71
CA LYS A 514 -22.17 -12.52 15.12
C LYS A 514 -23.08 -11.71 16.04
N SER A 515 -22.55 -11.09 17.08
CA SER A 515 -23.32 -10.28 18.05
C SER A 515 -23.99 -9.06 17.39
N HIS A 516 -23.23 -8.27 16.63
CA HIS A 516 -23.74 -7.03 16.04
C HIS A 516 -24.61 -7.31 14.82
N GLY A 517 -24.19 -8.22 13.95
CA GLY A 517 -24.94 -8.62 12.77
C GLY A 517 -26.28 -9.24 13.10
N SER A 518 -26.35 -10.17 14.06
CA SER A 518 -27.62 -10.80 14.44
C SER A 518 -28.62 -9.76 14.99
N LYS A 519 -28.20 -8.87 15.88
CA LYS A 519 -29.02 -7.78 16.42
C LYS A 519 -29.51 -6.82 15.34
N PHE A 520 -28.64 -6.47 14.40
CA PHE A 520 -29.01 -5.58 13.29
C PHE A 520 -30.05 -6.23 12.38
N ILE A 521 -29.79 -7.45 11.90
CA ILE A 521 -30.72 -8.17 11.01
C ILE A 521 -32.07 -8.38 11.70
N PHE A 522 -32.07 -8.75 12.97
CA PHE A 522 -33.29 -8.89 13.77
C PHE A 522 -34.09 -7.58 13.80
N SER A 523 -33.41 -6.47 14.06
CA SER A 523 -34.03 -5.15 14.14
C SER A 523 -34.55 -4.67 12.79
N LEU A 524 -33.77 -4.85 11.71
CA LEU A 524 -34.10 -4.48 10.34
C LEU A 524 -35.40 -5.17 9.89
N ILE A 525 -35.52 -6.46 10.16
CA ILE A 525 -36.70 -7.24 9.81
C ILE A 525 -37.92 -6.77 10.62
N LYS A 526 -37.76 -6.61 11.94
CA LYS A 526 -38.84 -6.18 12.84
C LYS A 526 -39.31 -4.73 12.62
N SER A 527 -38.46 -3.85 12.10
CA SER A 527 -38.85 -2.49 11.74
C SER A 527 -39.65 -2.45 10.44
N ASN A 528 -39.35 -3.33 9.49
CA ASN A 528 -39.98 -3.34 8.17
C ASN A 528 -41.35 -4.03 8.14
N THR A 529 -41.61 -4.96 9.07
CA THR A 529 -42.97 -5.49 9.32
C THR A 529 -43.98 -4.39 9.67
N LYS A 530 -43.54 -3.25 10.23
CA LYS A 530 -44.39 -2.08 10.54
C LYS A 530 -44.63 -1.15 9.34
N ASN A 531 -43.76 -1.19 8.33
CA ASN A 531 -43.73 -0.26 7.19
C ASN A 531 -44.24 -0.89 5.88
N SER A 532 -45.00 -1.98 5.94
CA SER A 532 -45.63 -2.66 4.79
C SER A 532 -44.68 -3.27 3.73
N THR A 533 -43.38 -3.43 4.05
CA THR A 533 -42.42 -4.19 3.23
C THR A 533 -41.90 -5.37 4.04
N LEU A 534 -42.41 -6.58 3.76
CA LEU A 534 -42.07 -7.77 4.55
C LEU A 534 -40.87 -8.49 3.95
N PHE A 535 -39.86 -8.80 4.78
CA PHE A 535 -38.84 -9.79 4.41
C PHE A 535 -39.46 -11.17 4.55
N THR A 536 -39.52 -11.89 3.43
CA THR A 536 -40.16 -13.22 3.39
C THR A 536 -39.18 -14.38 3.46
N HIS A 537 -37.88 -14.12 3.28
CA HIS A 537 -36.82 -15.13 3.34
C HIS A 537 -35.45 -14.50 3.67
N ILE A 538 -34.56 -15.30 4.29
CA ILE A 538 -33.16 -14.94 4.52
C ILE A 538 -32.24 -15.94 3.78
N ILE A 539 -31.35 -15.44 2.94
CA ILE A 539 -30.28 -16.24 2.32
C ILE A 539 -28.95 -15.81 2.92
N TYR A 540 -28.15 -16.75 3.44
CA TYR A 540 -26.91 -16.47 4.17
C TYR A 540 -25.77 -17.38 3.73
N THR A 541 -24.51 -17.01 4.01
CA THR A 541 -23.32 -17.84 3.68
C THR A 541 -22.75 -18.49 4.93
N VAL A 542 -21.84 -19.47 4.79
CA VAL A 542 -21.33 -20.31 5.90
C VAL A 542 -20.68 -19.53 7.05
N ILE A 543 -20.09 -18.35 6.80
CA ILE A 543 -19.48 -17.49 7.83
C ILE A 543 -20.53 -16.66 8.60
N MET A 544 -21.79 -16.65 8.12
CA MET A 544 -22.91 -15.87 8.64
C MET A 544 -24.07 -16.77 9.09
N GLU A 545 -23.78 -17.95 9.64
CA GLU A 545 -24.79 -18.93 10.03
C GLU A 545 -25.76 -18.41 11.10
N TRP A 546 -25.32 -17.42 11.89
CA TRP A 546 -26.15 -16.70 12.84
C TRP A 546 -27.33 -15.96 12.20
N ALA A 547 -27.29 -15.67 10.89
CA ALA A 547 -28.44 -15.09 10.17
C ALA A 547 -29.59 -16.10 10.05
N GLY A 548 -29.28 -17.39 9.90
CA GLY A 548 -30.29 -18.47 9.95
C GLY A 548 -30.94 -18.58 11.34
N LEU A 549 -30.17 -18.38 12.41
CA LEU A 549 -30.71 -18.33 13.78
C LEU A 549 -31.69 -17.17 13.99
N VAL A 550 -31.37 -15.99 13.46
CA VAL A 550 -32.28 -14.83 13.48
C VAL A 550 -33.56 -15.12 12.68
N ALA A 551 -33.43 -15.80 11.52
CA ALA A 551 -34.59 -16.22 10.73
C ALA A 551 -35.52 -17.13 11.54
N LYS A 552 -34.95 -18.14 12.21
CA LYS A 552 -35.68 -19.06 13.09
C LYS A 552 -36.38 -18.32 14.23
N GLU A 553 -35.71 -17.39 14.89
CA GLU A 553 -36.30 -16.58 15.98
C GLU A 553 -37.50 -15.74 15.49
N LEU A 554 -37.44 -15.25 14.25
CA LEU A 554 -38.49 -14.44 13.63
C LEU A 554 -39.54 -15.25 12.86
N ASN A 555 -39.43 -16.58 12.85
CA ASN A 555 -40.26 -17.49 12.06
C ASN A 555 -40.29 -17.13 10.56
N ILE A 556 -39.12 -16.77 10.03
CA ILE A 556 -38.90 -16.49 8.60
C ILE A 556 -38.08 -17.63 8.01
N PRO A 557 -38.51 -18.21 6.88
CA PRO A 557 -37.73 -19.22 6.17
C PRO A 557 -36.31 -18.73 5.82
N SER A 558 -35.33 -19.63 5.86
CA SER A 558 -33.96 -19.30 5.48
C SER A 558 -33.27 -20.39 4.69
N THR A 559 -32.23 -20.01 3.95
CA THR A 559 -31.47 -20.95 3.12
C THR A 559 -30.00 -20.60 3.11
N LEU A 560 -29.17 -21.62 3.30
CA LEU A 560 -27.72 -21.50 3.16
C LEU A 560 -27.34 -21.41 1.67
N PHE A 561 -26.58 -20.37 1.33
CA PHE A 561 -25.87 -20.23 0.07
C PHE A 561 -24.42 -20.65 0.25
N TRP A 562 -24.13 -21.86 -0.20
CA TRP A 562 -22.82 -22.49 -0.19
C TRP A 562 -22.00 -21.98 -1.37
N ILE A 563 -20.94 -21.23 -1.06
CA ILE A 563 -20.06 -20.58 -2.05
C ILE A 563 -18.72 -21.32 -2.21
N GLN A 564 -18.66 -22.54 -1.70
CA GLN A 564 -17.58 -23.52 -1.84
C GLN A 564 -18.05 -24.67 -2.77
N PRO A 565 -17.18 -25.61 -3.18
CA PRO A 565 -17.62 -26.82 -3.89
C PRO A 565 -18.65 -27.62 -3.09
N ALA A 566 -19.60 -28.26 -3.80
CA ALA A 566 -20.54 -29.19 -3.18
C ALA A 566 -19.81 -30.34 -2.45
N THR A 567 -18.65 -30.77 -2.97
CA THR A 567 -17.84 -31.82 -2.34
C THR A 567 -17.35 -31.49 -0.92
N ASN A 568 -17.38 -30.22 -0.52
CA ASN A 568 -16.96 -29.78 0.81
C ASN A 568 -18.12 -29.71 1.82
N CYS A 569 -19.35 -30.01 1.40
CA CYS A 569 -20.52 -30.05 2.28
C CYS A 569 -20.63 -31.46 2.89
N ASP A 570 -20.34 -31.63 4.18
CA ASP A 570 -20.29 -32.94 4.86
C ASP A 570 -21.25 -33.02 6.06
N SER A 571 -21.64 -34.24 6.44
CA SER A 571 -22.38 -34.58 7.66
C SER A 571 -21.49 -35.45 8.56
N LYS A 572 -21.43 -35.14 9.87
CA LYS A 572 -20.56 -35.68 10.95
C LYS A 572 -20.07 -37.14 10.91
N ASP A 573 -20.69 -38.05 10.15
CA ASP A 573 -20.58 -39.49 10.34
C ASP A 573 -19.97 -40.29 9.17
N LYS A 574 -19.46 -39.68 8.09
CA LYS A 574 -18.88 -40.46 6.98
C LYS A 574 -17.66 -39.83 6.31
N ILE A 575 -16.60 -40.63 6.20
CA ILE A 575 -15.60 -40.45 5.14
C ILE A 575 -16.34 -40.56 3.80
N ILE A 576 -16.39 -39.48 3.02
CA ILE A 576 -16.93 -39.51 1.66
C ILE A 576 -15.90 -40.25 0.78
N GLU A 577 -16.15 -41.52 0.50
CA GLU A 577 -15.44 -42.29 -0.53
C GLU A 577 -16.06 -41.98 -1.90
N LEU A 578 -15.46 -41.03 -2.63
CA LEU A 578 -15.75 -40.82 -4.05
C LEU A 578 -14.86 -41.77 -4.87
N PRO A 579 -15.41 -42.49 -5.87
CA PRO A 579 -14.61 -43.40 -6.70
C PRO A 579 -13.44 -42.65 -7.37
N GLY A 580 -12.21 -42.98 -7.00
CA GLY A 580 -10.99 -42.39 -7.57
C GLY A 580 -10.40 -41.19 -6.81
N LEU A 581 -10.94 -40.81 -5.65
CA LEU A 581 -10.36 -39.79 -4.76
C LEU A 581 -9.91 -40.42 -3.43
N PRO A 582 -8.79 -39.98 -2.83
CA PRO A 582 -8.41 -40.40 -1.49
C PRO A 582 -9.41 -39.85 -0.44
N PRO A 583 -9.56 -40.52 0.72
CA PRO A 583 -10.42 -40.06 1.82
C PRO A 583 -10.16 -38.59 2.15
N LEU A 584 -11.17 -37.73 1.97
CA LEU A 584 -11.09 -36.34 2.40
C LEU A 584 -11.33 -36.28 3.90
N SER A 585 -10.46 -35.59 4.65
CA SER A 585 -10.61 -35.43 6.10
C SER A 585 -11.86 -34.61 6.41
N PRO A 586 -12.69 -34.99 7.40
CA PRO A 586 -13.90 -34.26 7.75
C PRO A 586 -13.59 -32.81 8.15
N ILE A 587 -14.33 -31.85 7.62
CA ILE A 587 -14.49 -30.55 8.28
C ILE A 587 -15.53 -30.80 9.37
N ASP A 588 -15.18 -30.59 10.63
CA ASP A 588 -16.08 -30.84 11.75
C ASP A 588 -17.26 -29.86 11.72
N PHE A 589 -18.41 -30.31 11.21
CA PHE A 589 -19.67 -29.55 11.15
C PHE A 589 -20.37 -29.47 12.52
N SER A 590 -19.68 -29.77 13.64
CA SER A 590 -20.31 -29.91 14.96
C SER A 590 -21.05 -28.72 15.55
N SER A 591 -20.95 -27.56 14.92
CA SER A 591 -21.60 -26.33 15.36
C SER A 591 -22.60 -25.71 14.37
N PHE A 592 -22.80 -26.29 13.17
CA PHE A 592 -23.80 -25.77 12.22
C PHE A 592 -25.17 -26.38 12.52
N VAL A 593 -26.04 -25.54 13.07
CA VAL A 593 -27.39 -25.90 13.56
C VAL A 593 -28.26 -26.44 12.40
N PHE A 594 -28.20 -27.74 12.16
CA PHE A 594 -29.26 -28.50 11.47
C PHE A 594 -30.02 -29.42 12.44
N ASP A 595 -29.67 -29.39 13.73
CA ASP A 595 -30.20 -30.30 14.74
C ASP A 595 -31.70 -30.12 15.01
N ASP A 596 -32.36 -29.04 14.53
CA ASP A 596 -33.78 -28.76 14.83
C ASP A 596 -34.54 -27.93 13.76
N VAL A 597 -34.34 -28.15 12.44
CA VAL A 597 -35.12 -27.44 11.39
C VAL A 597 -35.41 -28.31 10.17
N GLU A 598 -36.70 -28.49 9.88
CA GLU A 598 -37.34 -29.07 8.67
C GLU A 598 -36.99 -30.52 8.27
N GLU A 599 -38.00 -31.29 7.84
CA GLU A 599 -37.75 -32.51 7.06
C GLU A 599 -37.05 -32.10 5.75
N ASN A 600 -35.75 -32.40 5.63
CA ASN A 600 -34.93 -32.24 4.41
C ASN A 600 -34.60 -30.78 4.00
N PRO A 601 -33.69 -30.06 4.72
CA PRO A 601 -33.30 -28.69 4.41
C PRO A 601 -32.70 -28.51 3.00
N LYS A 602 -32.92 -27.34 2.41
CA LYS A 602 -32.38 -26.96 1.10
C LYS A 602 -31.11 -26.11 1.24
N ILE A 603 -30.12 -26.35 0.38
CA ILE A 603 -28.88 -25.56 0.28
C ILE A 603 -28.71 -25.12 -1.17
N LEU A 604 -28.58 -23.82 -1.40
CA LEU A 604 -28.17 -23.29 -2.71
C LEU A 604 -26.67 -23.43 -2.84
N VAL A 605 -26.18 -24.00 -3.93
CA VAL A 605 -24.75 -24.24 -4.14
C VAL A 605 -24.27 -23.46 -5.37
N ASN A 606 -23.17 -22.73 -5.22
CA ASN A 606 -22.52 -22.03 -6.32
C ASN A 606 -21.78 -23.02 -7.24
N THR A 607 -22.54 -23.87 -7.93
CA THR A 607 -22.06 -24.89 -8.87
C THR A 607 -23.20 -25.26 -9.83
N PHE A 608 -22.95 -26.04 -10.87
CA PHE A 608 -24.00 -26.55 -11.77
C PHE A 608 -24.05 -28.07 -11.76
N ASP A 609 -25.23 -28.62 -12.08
CA ASP A 609 -25.54 -30.04 -11.89
C ASP A 609 -24.54 -30.98 -12.58
N ASP A 610 -24.09 -30.66 -13.80
CA ASP A 610 -23.13 -31.49 -14.52
C ASP A 610 -21.72 -31.48 -13.92
N LEU A 611 -21.33 -30.39 -13.23
CA LEU A 611 -19.98 -30.23 -12.67
C LEU A 611 -19.79 -31.07 -11.40
N GLU A 612 -20.82 -31.14 -10.57
CA GLU A 612 -20.80 -31.77 -9.24
C GLU A 612 -22.01 -32.69 -9.01
N PHE A 613 -22.38 -33.48 -10.02
CA PHE A 613 -23.60 -34.30 -10.05
C PHE A 613 -23.77 -35.22 -8.82
N ASP A 614 -22.73 -35.99 -8.49
CA ASP A 614 -22.78 -36.94 -7.37
C ASP A 614 -22.76 -36.22 -6.03
N ALA A 615 -21.95 -35.17 -5.89
CA ALA A 615 -21.81 -34.39 -4.66
C ALA A 615 -23.11 -33.68 -4.27
N LEU A 616 -23.86 -33.14 -5.24
CA LEU A 616 -25.17 -32.54 -5.01
C LEU A 616 -26.24 -33.54 -4.52
N ARG A 617 -25.99 -34.85 -4.64
CA ARG A 617 -26.96 -35.91 -4.31
C ARG A 617 -26.50 -36.83 -3.18
N ILE A 618 -25.33 -36.59 -2.61
CA ILE A 618 -24.71 -37.51 -1.66
C ILE A 618 -25.40 -37.48 -0.29
N LEU A 619 -25.95 -36.33 0.10
CA LEU A 619 -26.63 -36.15 1.37
C LEU A 619 -28.08 -36.62 1.27
N LYS A 620 -28.43 -37.67 2.01
CA LYS A 620 -29.77 -38.29 1.94
C LYS A 620 -30.90 -37.43 2.53
N ASN A 621 -30.55 -36.49 3.41
CA ASN A 621 -31.49 -35.68 4.18
C ASN A 621 -31.28 -34.18 3.96
N VAL A 622 -30.56 -33.79 2.90
CA VAL A 622 -30.33 -32.39 2.54
C VAL A 622 -30.48 -32.28 1.03
N THR A 623 -31.27 -31.32 0.57
CA THR A 623 -31.43 -31.04 -0.87
C THR A 623 -30.44 -29.96 -1.29
N MET A 624 -29.35 -30.35 -1.93
CA MET A 624 -28.40 -29.40 -2.53
C MET A 624 -28.84 -29.02 -3.95
N ILE A 625 -28.88 -27.73 -4.22
CA ILE A 625 -29.42 -27.17 -5.46
C ILE A 625 -28.30 -26.40 -6.18
N GLY A 626 -27.81 -26.96 -7.27
CA GLY A 626 -26.82 -26.30 -8.13
C GLY A 626 -27.45 -25.09 -8.83
N ILE A 627 -26.96 -23.89 -8.51
CA ILE A 627 -27.43 -22.64 -9.12
C ILE A 627 -26.34 -21.85 -9.83
N GLY A 628 -25.08 -22.25 -9.77
CA GLY A 628 -23.95 -21.56 -10.38
C GLY A 628 -23.73 -21.89 -11.86
N PRO A 629 -22.60 -21.43 -12.45
CA PRO A 629 -21.61 -20.57 -11.81
C PRO A 629 -22.15 -19.15 -11.60
N SER A 630 -22.00 -18.61 -10.39
CA SER A 630 -22.40 -17.23 -10.03
C SER A 630 -21.32 -16.24 -10.47
N ILE A 631 -21.12 -16.15 -11.78
CA ILE A 631 -20.09 -15.35 -12.46
C ILE A 631 -20.71 -14.19 -13.24
N SER A 632 -19.90 -13.24 -13.71
CA SER A 632 -20.38 -12.06 -14.43
C SER A 632 -21.12 -12.41 -15.74
N SER A 633 -22.17 -11.63 -16.06
CA SER A 633 -23.01 -11.75 -17.26
C SER A 633 -22.23 -11.69 -18.56
N ILE A 634 -21.07 -11.02 -18.54
CA ILE A 634 -20.16 -10.97 -19.68
C ILE A 634 -19.83 -12.39 -20.18
N PHE A 635 -19.75 -13.42 -19.32
CA PHE A 635 -19.54 -14.85 -19.70
C PHE A 635 -20.65 -15.49 -20.51
N LEU A 636 -21.84 -14.90 -20.53
CA LEU A 636 -23.05 -15.49 -21.07
C LEU A 636 -23.54 -14.82 -22.37
N ASP A 637 -22.72 -13.91 -22.95
CA ASP A 637 -23.06 -13.12 -24.14
C ASP A 637 -24.39 -12.34 -24.02
N ASP A 638 -24.79 -12.02 -22.78
CA ASP A 638 -26.00 -11.28 -22.47
C ASP A 638 -25.64 -9.80 -22.20
N ASN A 639 -25.92 -8.95 -23.18
CA ASN A 639 -25.67 -7.50 -23.13
C ASN A 639 -26.67 -6.74 -22.23
N SER A 640 -27.63 -7.42 -21.59
CA SER A 640 -28.71 -6.76 -20.86
C SER A 640 -28.26 -6.09 -19.55
N PHE A 641 -27.12 -6.48 -18.96
CA PHE A 641 -26.68 -5.92 -17.68
C PHE A 641 -25.15 -5.84 -17.55
N GLN A 642 -24.59 -4.66 -17.80
CA GLN A 642 -23.23 -4.26 -17.41
C GLN A 642 -23.29 -3.59 -16.04
N ALA A 643 -22.94 -4.33 -14.99
CA ALA A 643 -22.64 -3.76 -13.68
C ALA A 643 -21.38 -4.44 -13.16
N ASP A 644 -20.26 -4.03 -13.74
CA ASP A 644 -18.93 -4.36 -13.26
C ASP A 644 -18.50 -3.32 -12.22
N MET A 645 -17.88 -3.80 -11.16
CA MET A 645 -17.58 -3.03 -9.94
C MET A 645 -16.38 -2.08 -10.06
N ILE A 646 -15.80 -1.91 -11.25
CA ILE A 646 -14.53 -1.21 -11.41
C ILE A 646 -14.55 -0.38 -12.68
N GLU A 647 -14.46 0.94 -12.50
CA GLU A 647 -14.18 1.87 -13.59
C GLU A 647 -12.78 1.56 -14.15
N ILE A 648 -12.76 1.42 -15.47
CA ILE A 648 -11.69 0.88 -16.30
C ILE A 648 -10.44 1.76 -16.19
N SER A 649 -9.45 1.36 -15.37
CA SER A 649 -8.12 1.95 -15.43
C SER A 649 -7.31 1.28 -16.53
N SER A 650 -7.15 1.99 -17.64
CA SER A 650 -6.37 1.67 -18.84
C SER A 650 -6.61 0.29 -19.47
N LYS A 651 -7.33 0.24 -20.60
CA LYS A 651 -7.39 -0.93 -21.51
C LYS A 651 -6.03 -1.28 -22.14
N ASN A 652 -4.91 -0.77 -21.63
CA ASN A 652 -3.58 -0.97 -22.21
C ASN A 652 -3.17 -2.46 -22.18
N TYR A 653 -3.56 -3.20 -21.14
CA TYR A 653 -3.31 -4.64 -21.08
C TYR A 653 -4.18 -5.44 -22.06
N MET A 654 -5.41 -4.99 -22.36
CA MET A 654 -6.25 -5.61 -23.38
C MET A 654 -5.67 -5.37 -24.78
N ASN A 655 -5.17 -4.17 -25.07
CA ASN A 655 -4.46 -3.91 -26.33
C ASN A 655 -3.18 -4.75 -26.46
N TRP A 656 -2.47 -5.00 -25.36
CA TRP A 656 -1.33 -5.92 -25.33
C TRP A 656 -1.76 -7.36 -25.56
N LEU A 657 -2.88 -7.79 -24.96
CA LEU A 657 -3.47 -9.10 -25.21
C LEU A 657 -3.87 -9.23 -26.69
N ASP A 658 -4.43 -8.20 -27.32
CA ASP A 658 -4.88 -8.22 -28.72
C ASP A 658 -3.76 -8.45 -29.76
N ILE A 659 -2.49 -8.29 -29.38
CA ILE A 659 -1.33 -8.53 -30.27
C ILE A 659 -0.62 -9.86 -30.01
N MET A 660 -1.06 -10.65 -29.02
CA MET A 660 -0.46 -11.94 -28.70
C MET A 660 -0.91 -13.04 -29.67
N THR A 661 -0.32 -14.22 -29.56
CA THR A 661 -0.76 -15.39 -30.34
C THR A 661 -1.91 -16.09 -29.61
N LYS A 662 -2.86 -16.64 -30.37
CA LYS A 662 -3.99 -17.36 -29.81
C LYS A 662 -3.53 -18.53 -28.92
N GLY A 663 -4.02 -18.57 -27.68
CA GLY A 663 -3.69 -19.57 -26.68
C GLY A 663 -2.23 -19.53 -26.17
N SER A 664 -1.47 -18.47 -26.43
CA SER A 664 -0.06 -18.39 -26.00
C SER A 664 0.13 -17.72 -24.63
N VAL A 665 -0.89 -17.05 -24.09
CA VAL A 665 -0.77 -16.27 -22.85
C VAL A 665 -1.12 -17.13 -21.65
N ILE A 666 -0.25 -17.10 -20.63
CA ILE A 666 -0.53 -17.67 -19.32
C ILE A 666 -1.00 -16.52 -18.43
N TYR A 667 -2.24 -16.57 -17.97
CA TYR A 667 -2.74 -15.62 -16.98
C TYR A 667 -2.40 -16.12 -15.58
N VAL A 668 -1.88 -15.25 -14.72
CA VAL A 668 -1.41 -15.61 -13.37
C VAL A 668 -2.12 -14.75 -12.34
N ALA A 669 -2.88 -15.35 -11.41
CA ALA A 669 -3.50 -14.61 -10.31
C ALA A 669 -3.75 -15.45 -9.04
N PHE A 670 -3.32 -14.92 -7.90
CA PHE A 670 -3.34 -15.60 -6.59
C PHE A 670 -4.34 -15.05 -5.56
N GLY A 671 -5.29 -14.20 -5.96
CA GLY A 671 -6.40 -13.71 -5.10
C GLY A 671 -6.00 -12.61 -4.12
N SER A 672 -6.99 -11.94 -3.52
CA SER A 672 -6.80 -10.74 -2.67
C SER A 672 -6.54 -11.02 -1.18
N TYR A 673 -6.56 -12.28 -0.75
CA TYR A 673 -6.47 -12.72 0.66
C TYR A 673 -5.20 -13.52 0.97
N THR A 674 -4.22 -13.53 0.06
CA THR A 674 -3.02 -14.36 0.15
C THR A 674 -1.77 -13.49 0.34
N GLU A 675 -1.64 -12.89 1.53
CA GLU A 675 -0.33 -12.44 2.03
C GLU A 675 0.68 -13.61 2.09
N ALA A 676 0.19 -14.87 2.10
CA ALA A 676 0.99 -16.09 2.04
C ALA A 676 1.54 -16.48 0.64
N SER A 677 1.36 -15.65 -0.41
CA SER A 677 1.95 -15.92 -1.73
C SER A 677 3.43 -15.52 -1.85
N SER A 678 4.03 -14.98 -0.79
CA SER A 678 5.46 -14.68 -0.72
C SER A 678 6.34 -15.92 -0.89
N GLN A 679 6.02 -17.05 -0.24
CA GLN A 679 6.86 -18.26 -0.28
C GLN A 679 6.80 -19.00 -1.64
N LEU A 680 5.63 -19.10 -2.25
CA LEU A 680 5.48 -19.76 -3.55
C LEU A 680 6.14 -18.95 -4.69
N MET A 681 6.12 -17.62 -4.57
CA MET A 681 6.78 -16.73 -5.53
C MET A 681 8.27 -16.51 -5.22
N GLU A 682 8.73 -16.79 -3.99
CA GLU A 682 10.15 -16.77 -3.57
C GLU A 682 11.02 -17.81 -4.30
N GLU A 683 10.45 -18.91 -4.78
CA GLU A 683 11.18 -19.91 -5.57
C GLU A 683 11.24 -19.59 -7.07
N ILE A 684 10.27 -18.80 -7.58
CA ILE A 684 10.33 -18.23 -8.93
C ILE A 684 11.27 -17.00 -8.95
N GLY A 685 11.46 -16.33 -7.81
CA GLY A 685 12.50 -15.32 -7.61
C GLY A 685 12.76 -15.07 -6.12
N GLN A 686 13.99 -15.34 -5.66
CA GLN A 686 14.38 -15.19 -4.26
C GLN A 686 14.29 -13.71 -3.81
N GLY A 687 13.43 -13.40 -2.82
CA GLY A 687 13.43 -12.12 -2.10
C GLY A 687 12.05 -11.62 -1.62
N GLU A 688 12.01 -10.97 -0.45
CA GLU A 688 10.81 -10.43 0.20
C GLU A 688 10.47 -8.98 -0.29
N GLY A 689 9.19 -8.57 -0.44
CA GLY A 689 8.71 -7.36 -1.19
C GLY A 689 7.28 -7.44 -1.81
N GLN A 690 6.79 -6.44 -2.56
CA GLN A 690 5.50 -6.54 -3.31
C GLN A 690 5.63 -7.44 -4.56
N ILE A 691 4.56 -8.12 -5.01
CA ILE A 691 4.60 -9.19 -6.04
C ILE A 691 5.28 -8.75 -7.35
N GLU A 692 5.11 -7.50 -7.79
CA GLU A 692 5.76 -6.96 -9.01
C GLU A 692 7.23 -6.56 -8.80
N GLU A 693 7.68 -6.46 -7.55
CA GLU A 693 9.03 -6.04 -7.15
C GLU A 693 9.89 -7.21 -6.61
N LYS A 694 9.27 -8.37 -6.33
CA LYS A 694 9.90 -9.63 -5.88
C LYS A 694 10.41 -10.51 -7.01
N LEU A 695 9.93 -10.29 -8.23
CA LEU A 695 10.36 -11.09 -9.37
C LEU A 695 11.78 -10.64 -9.73
N THR A 696 12.79 -11.38 -9.29
CA THR A 696 14.19 -11.19 -9.73
C THR A 696 14.32 -11.29 -11.26
N CYS A 697 13.32 -11.87 -11.90
CA CYS A 697 13.14 -11.97 -13.34
C CYS A 697 12.12 -10.96 -13.90
N LYS A 698 11.75 -9.87 -13.20
CA LYS A 698 10.74 -8.90 -13.67
C LYS A 698 11.07 -8.37 -15.07
N ASP A 699 12.30 -7.90 -15.28
CA ASP A 699 12.74 -7.39 -16.58
C ASP A 699 12.69 -8.48 -17.67
N GLU A 700 12.95 -9.74 -17.32
CA GLU A 700 12.84 -10.89 -18.23
C GLU A 700 11.37 -11.23 -18.52
N LEU A 701 10.50 -11.16 -17.52
CA LEU A 701 9.07 -11.39 -17.63
C LEU A 701 8.37 -10.27 -18.41
N GLU A 702 8.78 -9.00 -18.27
CA GLU A 702 8.23 -7.89 -19.04
C GLU A 702 8.67 -7.92 -20.52
N LYS A 703 9.80 -8.57 -20.85
CA LYS A 703 10.18 -8.83 -22.25
C LYS A 703 9.24 -9.83 -22.93
N GLN A 704 8.63 -10.74 -22.18
CA GLN A 704 7.84 -11.87 -22.71
C GLN A 704 6.36 -11.84 -22.29
N GLY A 705 5.98 -10.91 -21.42
CA GLY A 705 4.71 -10.88 -20.71
C GLY A 705 4.32 -9.47 -20.29
N LYS A 706 3.23 -9.35 -19.53
CA LYS A 706 2.71 -8.07 -19.04
C LYS A 706 2.35 -8.20 -17.56
N LEU A 707 3.05 -7.45 -16.72
CA LEU A 707 2.67 -7.27 -15.32
C LEU A 707 1.68 -6.12 -15.20
N VAL A 708 0.65 -6.32 -14.37
CA VAL A 708 -0.40 -5.34 -14.08
C VAL A 708 -0.81 -5.42 -12.63
N SER A 709 -0.88 -4.28 -11.96
CA SER A 709 -1.27 -4.19 -10.56
C SER A 709 -2.74 -4.56 -10.32
N TRP A 710 -3.56 -4.46 -11.37
CA TRP A 710 -4.93 -4.94 -11.40
C TRP A 710 -5.40 -5.18 -12.84
N CYS A 711 -6.11 -6.28 -13.08
CA CYS A 711 -6.89 -6.50 -14.31
C CYS A 711 -8.21 -7.19 -13.99
N SER A 712 -9.17 -7.07 -14.91
CA SER A 712 -10.41 -7.84 -14.82
C SER A 712 -10.12 -9.30 -15.17
N GLN A 713 -10.00 -10.16 -14.15
CA GLN A 713 -9.82 -11.61 -14.32
C GLN A 713 -10.79 -12.19 -15.33
N VAL A 714 -12.04 -11.72 -15.28
CA VAL A 714 -13.11 -12.12 -16.18
C VAL A 714 -12.83 -11.76 -17.63
N GLU A 715 -12.40 -10.52 -17.91
CA GLU A 715 -12.06 -10.10 -19.28
C GLU A 715 -10.84 -10.84 -19.81
N VAL A 716 -9.82 -11.05 -18.96
CA VAL A 716 -8.60 -11.75 -19.34
C VAL A 716 -8.88 -13.22 -19.66
N LEU A 717 -9.60 -13.94 -18.79
CA LEU A 717 -9.91 -15.37 -19.03
C LEU A 717 -10.77 -15.59 -20.28
N LYS A 718 -11.62 -14.63 -20.66
CA LYS A 718 -12.40 -14.69 -21.92
C LYS A 718 -11.57 -14.44 -23.15
N HIS A 719 -10.43 -13.77 -23.00
CA HIS A 719 -9.65 -13.33 -24.13
C HIS A 719 -9.14 -14.56 -24.88
N PRO A 720 -9.35 -14.66 -26.21
CA PRO A 720 -9.04 -15.87 -26.98
C PRO A 720 -7.57 -16.25 -26.95
N PHE A 721 -6.69 -15.33 -26.51
CA PHE A 721 -5.25 -15.54 -26.49
C PHE A 721 -4.72 -16.10 -25.17
N VAL A 722 -5.55 -16.15 -24.13
CA VAL A 722 -5.24 -16.85 -22.89
C VAL A 722 -5.38 -18.35 -23.08
N GLY A 723 -4.27 -19.07 -22.91
CA GLY A 723 -4.19 -20.52 -23.06
C GLY A 723 -4.21 -21.29 -21.75
N CYS A 724 -3.86 -20.64 -20.63
CA CYS A 724 -3.78 -21.26 -19.32
C CYS A 724 -4.03 -20.24 -18.21
N PHE A 725 -4.64 -20.68 -17.12
CA PHE A 725 -4.79 -19.91 -15.89
C PHE A 725 -4.02 -20.57 -14.73
N LEU A 726 -3.01 -19.88 -14.25
CA LEU A 726 -2.28 -20.24 -13.04
C LEU A 726 -2.90 -19.55 -11.83
N THR A 727 -3.33 -20.34 -10.85
CA THR A 727 -4.03 -19.81 -9.68
C THR A 727 -3.92 -20.72 -8.44
N HIS A 728 -4.23 -20.17 -7.28
CA HIS A 728 -4.40 -20.92 -6.02
C HIS A 728 -5.67 -21.78 -5.98
N CYS A 729 -6.48 -21.80 -7.04
CA CYS A 729 -7.72 -22.57 -7.13
C CYS A 729 -8.79 -22.21 -6.09
N GLY A 730 -8.93 -20.93 -5.74
CA GLY A 730 -10.12 -20.47 -5.03
C GLY A 730 -11.39 -20.72 -5.84
N TRP A 731 -12.49 -21.13 -5.18
CA TRP A 731 -13.68 -21.66 -5.87
C TRP A 731 -14.25 -20.75 -6.97
N ASN A 732 -14.41 -19.45 -6.70
CA ASN A 732 -14.94 -18.52 -7.69
C ASN A 732 -14.02 -18.37 -8.91
N SER A 733 -12.70 -18.27 -8.69
CA SER A 733 -11.71 -18.23 -9.78
C SER A 733 -11.72 -19.52 -10.61
N THR A 734 -11.89 -20.68 -9.95
CA THR A 734 -12.03 -21.97 -10.61
C THR A 734 -13.26 -22.02 -11.52
N LEU A 735 -14.42 -21.54 -11.03
CA LEU A 735 -15.65 -21.44 -11.83
C LEU A 735 -15.53 -20.47 -13.01
N GLU A 736 -14.86 -19.32 -12.82
CA GLU A 736 -14.59 -18.37 -13.90
C GLU A 736 -13.73 -19.02 -15.00
N SER A 737 -12.69 -19.78 -14.63
CA SER A 737 -11.88 -20.53 -15.59
C SER A 737 -12.67 -21.62 -16.32
N ILE A 738 -13.50 -22.37 -15.59
CA ILE A 738 -14.40 -23.39 -16.15
C ILE A 738 -15.32 -22.76 -17.19
N ALA A 739 -15.99 -21.66 -16.84
CA ALA A 739 -16.91 -20.99 -17.75
C ALA A 739 -16.19 -20.38 -18.97
N SER A 740 -14.95 -19.94 -18.80
CA SER A 740 -14.09 -19.43 -19.88
C SER A 740 -13.58 -20.52 -20.81
N GLY A 741 -13.52 -21.76 -20.34
CA GLY A 741 -12.90 -22.87 -21.05
C GLY A 741 -11.38 -22.80 -21.05
N VAL A 742 -10.80 -22.12 -20.06
CA VAL A 742 -9.35 -22.00 -19.88
C VAL A 742 -8.89 -23.11 -18.92
N PRO A 743 -7.90 -23.94 -19.30
CA PRO A 743 -7.35 -24.95 -18.42
C PRO A 743 -6.52 -24.32 -17.29
N ILE A 744 -6.41 -25.05 -16.18
CA ILE A 744 -5.84 -24.52 -14.93
C ILE A 744 -4.50 -25.17 -14.60
N VAL A 745 -3.52 -24.38 -14.20
CA VAL A 745 -2.40 -24.87 -13.37
C VAL A 745 -2.74 -24.51 -11.93
N ALA A 746 -3.02 -25.55 -11.15
CA ALA A 746 -3.56 -25.44 -9.81
C ALA A 746 -2.43 -25.47 -8.79
N CYS A 747 -2.19 -24.35 -8.12
CA CYS A 747 -1.17 -24.24 -7.09
C CYS A 747 -1.80 -23.92 -5.72
N PRO A 748 -2.48 -24.90 -5.10
CA PRO A 748 -3.27 -24.68 -3.89
C PRO A 748 -2.38 -24.35 -2.70
N ILE A 749 -2.81 -23.39 -1.87
CA ILE A 749 -2.05 -22.94 -0.70
C ILE A 749 -2.66 -23.52 0.59
N TRP A 750 -3.99 -23.41 0.80
CA TRP A 750 -4.64 -23.89 2.03
C TRP A 750 -6.16 -24.12 1.87
N ASN A 751 -6.78 -24.80 2.85
CA ASN A 751 -8.22 -25.03 2.95
C ASN A 751 -8.84 -25.73 1.72
N ASP A 752 -9.96 -25.21 1.20
CA ASP A 752 -10.72 -25.79 0.10
C ASP A 752 -9.94 -25.83 -1.23
N GLN A 753 -8.91 -25.00 -1.37
CA GLN A 753 -8.05 -24.94 -2.55
C GLN A 753 -7.40 -26.30 -2.86
N LEU A 754 -6.99 -27.04 -1.83
CA LEU A 754 -6.38 -28.37 -1.98
C LEU A 754 -7.37 -29.38 -2.59
N CYS A 755 -8.64 -29.29 -2.20
CA CYS A 755 -9.73 -30.08 -2.77
C CYS A 755 -9.99 -29.65 -4.22
N ASN A 756 -10.12 -28.34 -4.45
CA ASN A 756 -10.38 -27.77 -5.77
C ASN A 756 -9.30 -28.19 -6.79
N ALA A 757 -8.03 -28.17 -6.40
CA ALA A 757 -6.93 -28.60 -7.24
C ALA A 757 -7.01 -30.09 -7.62
N LYS A 758 -7.47 -30.97 -6.72
CA LYS A 758 -7.74 -32.38 -7.04
C LYS A 758 -8.90 -32.54 -8.00
N LEU A 759 -9.98 -31.77 -7.83
CA LEU A 759 -11.12 -31.81 -8.77
C LEU A 759 -10.68 -31.40 -10.18
N VAL A 760 -9.88 -30.33 -10.29
CA VAL A 760 -9.31 -29.86 -11.56
C VAL A 760 -8.46 -30.94 -12.25
N GLN A 761 -7.60 -31.63 -11.50
CA GLN A 761 -6.70 -32.63 -12.07
C GLN A 761 -7.38 -33.97 -12.33
N ASP A 762 -8.06 -34.52 -11.33
CA ASP A 762 -8.43 -35.94 -11.31
C ASP A 762 -9.85 -36.18 -11.82
N VAL A 763 -10.76 -35.25 -11.55
CA VAL A 763 -12.19 -35.37 -11.87
C VAL A 763 -12.52 -34.71 -13.20
N TRP A 764 -12.33 -33.40 -13.28
CA TRP A 764 -12.66 -32.61 -14.46
C TRP A 764 -11.59 -32.72 -15.53
N LYS A 765 -10.35 -33.06 -15.13
CA LYS A 765 -9.21 -33.24 -16.03
C LYS A 765 -9.05 -32.05 -16.98
N ASN A 766 -9.25 -30.84 -16.44
CA ASN A 766 -9.13 -29.57 -17.15
C ASN A 766 -7.93 -28.75 -16.65
N GLY A 767 -7.05 -29.37 -15.89
CA GLY A 767 -5.83 -28.76 -15.42
C GLY A 767 -4.91 -29.78 -14.76
N VAL A 768 -3.81 -29.28 -14.22
CA VAL A 768 -2.83 -30.07 -13.46
C VAL A 768 -2.61 -29.44 -12.11
N ARG A 769 -2.36 -30.26 -11.09
CA ARG A 769 -1.98 -29.78 -9.77
C ARG A 769 -0.46 -29.74 -9.67
N VAL A 770 0.03 -28.62 -9.14
CA VAL A 770 1.42 -28.43 -8.74
C VAL A 770 1.64 -29.20 -7.44
N ASN A 771 2.64 -30.08 -7.44
CA ASN A 771 3.05 -30.78 -6.23
C ASN A 771 4.00 -29.90 -5.40
N THR A 772 3.76 -29.84 -4.09
CA THR A 772 4.62 -29.13 -3.14
C THR A 772 5.56 -30.14 -2.47
N GLY A 773 6.85 -29.83 -2.41
CA GLY A 773 7.86 -30.59 -1.66
C GLY A 773 7.74 -30.40 -0.14
N ASP A 774 8.70 -30.95 0.60
CA ASP A 774 8.76 -30.83 2.06
C ASP A 774 8.85 -29.35 2.48
N GLY A 775 7.91 -28.90 3.32
CA GLY A 775 7.83 -27.51 3.78
C GLY A 775 6.93 -26.59 2.95
N GLY A 776 6.18 -27.11 1.95
CA GLY A 776 5.24 -26.29 1.15
C GLY A 776 5.88 -25.52 -0.01
N ILE A 777 7.16 -25.82 -0.26
CA ILE A 777 8.04 -25.27 -1.29
C ILE A 777 7.74 -25.95 -2.65
N VAL A 778 7.68 -25.18 -3.75
CA VAL A 778 7.39 -25.70 -5.10
C VAL A 778 8.63 -25.58 -5.98
N GLU A 779 9.22 -26.73 -6.29
CA GLU A 779 10.40 -26.80 -7.13
C GLU A 779 10.14 -26.26 -8.55
N ARG A 780 11.11 -25.55 -9.11
CA ARG A 780 11.06 -24.98 -10.47
C ARG A 780 10.67 -26.03 -11.52
N ASP A 781 11.29 -27.20 -11.47
CA ASP A 781 11.09 -28.27 -12.44
C ASP A 781 9.64 -28.80 -12.42
N GLU A 782 9.00 -28.80 -11.24
CA GLU A 782 7.60 -29.20 -11.10
C GLU A 782 6.67 -28.17 -11.73
N PHE A 783 6.98 -26.88 -11.57
CA PHE A 783 6.20 -25.81 -12.17
C PHE A 783 6.35 -25.78 -13.70
N GLU A 784 7.57 -25.94 -14.20
CA GLU A 784 7.87 -26.07 -15.63
C GLU A 784 7.12 -27.27 -16.23
N ARG A 785 7.19 -28.43 -15.59
CA ARG A 785 6.42 -29.63 -15.98
C ARG A 785 4.92 -29.34 -16.09
N CYS A 786 4.33 -28.67 -15.10
CA CYS A 786 2.91 -28.34 -15.13
C CYS A 786 2.54 -27.42 -16.30
N ILE A 787 3.35 -26.39 -16.55
CA ILE A 787 3.14 -25.45 -17.66
C ILE A 787 3.31 -26.15 -19.01
N GLU A 788 4.34 -26.99 -19.17
CA GLU A 788 4.57 -27.78 -20.38
C GLU A 788 3.42 -28.75 -20.67
N ILE A 789 2.85 -29.39 -19.65
CA ILE A 789 1.70 -30.27 -19.82
C ILE A 789 0.48 -29.48 -20.32
N VAL A 790 0.17 -28.35 -19.69
CA VAL A 790 -1.05 -27.58 -20.00
C VAL A 790 -0.93 -26.81 -21.32
N MET A 791 0.21 -26.17 -21.56
CA MET A 791 0.46 -25.32 -22.73
C MET A 791 1.04 -26.09 -23.92
N GLY A 792 1.64 -27.26 -23.70
CA GLY A 792 2.28 -28.05 -24.74
C GLY A 792 1.33 -28.54 -25.83
N SER A 793 1.90 -28.84 -27.00
CA SER A 793 1.19 -29.43 -28.14
C SER A 793 1.00 -30.95 -28.04
N GLY A 794 1.43 -31.56 -26.92
CA GLY A 794 1.30 -32.99 -26.66
C GLY A 794 -0.15 -33.45 -26.49
N GLU A 795 -0.35 -34.77 -26.52
CA GLU A 795 -1.67 -35.39 -26.39
C GLU A 795 -2.36 -35.03 -25.07
N GLU A 796 -1.60 -34.95 -23.99
CA GLU A 796 -2.11 -34.61 -22.65
C GLU A 796 -2.67 -33.19 -22.58
N GLY A 797 -1.89 -32.18 -22.96
CA GLY A 797 -2.37 -30.79 -23.05
C GLY A 797 -3.56 -30.62 -23.99
N GLY A 798 -3.58 -31.36 -25.10
CA GLY A 798 -4.73 -31.44 -26.00
C GLY A 798 -6.00 -31.96 -25.32
N LYS A 799 -5.89 -32.99 -24.47
CA LYS A 799 -7.00 -33.52 -23.67
C LYS A 799 -7.47 -32.51 -22.63
N LEU A 800 -6.56 -31.85 -21.92
CA LEU A 800 -6.90 -30.82 -20.92
C LEU A 800 -7.69 -29.67 -21.52
N ARG A 801 -7.24 -29.11 -22.66
CA ARG A 801 -7.95 -28.05 -23.38
C ARG A 801 -9.31 -28.50 -23.91
N LYS A 802 -9.42 -29.74 -24.39
CA LYS A 802 -10.71 -30.33 -24.83
C LYS A 802 -11.68 -30.45 -23.65
N ASN A 803 -11.21 -30.87 -22.48
CA ASN A 803 -12.03 -30.95 -21.27
C ASN A 803 -12.41 -29.56 -20.75
N ALA A 804 -11.48 -28.60 -20.72
CA ALA A 804 -11.78 -27.22 -20.35
C ALA A 804 -12.91 -26.65 -21.23
N LYS A 805 -12.83 -26.85 -22.55
CA LYS A 805 -13.90 -26.49 -23.48
C LYS A 805 -15.23 -27.22 -23.18
N LYS A 806 -15.19 -28.54 -22.96
CA LYS A 806 -16.37 -29.34 -22.59
C LYS A 806 -17.07 -28.74 -21.36
N TRP A 807 -16.32 -28.41 -20.31
CA TRP A 807 -16.88 -27.86 -19.08
C TRP A 807 -17.41 -26.43 -19.27
N SER A 808 -16.77 -25.62 -20.12
CA SER A 808 -17.29 -24.31 -20.53
C SER A 808 -18.63 -24.43 -21.25
N ASP A 809 -18.75 -25.36 -22.20
CA ASP A 809 -19.98 -25.59 -22.95
C ASP A 809 -21.11 -26.05 -22.02
N LEU A 810 -20.83 -26.93 -21.06
CA LEU A 810 -21.80 -27.37 -20.04
C LEU A 810 -22.18 -26.24 -19.07
N ALA A 811 -21.22 -25.42 -18.62
CA ALA A 811 -21.50 -24.27 -17.77
C ALA A 811 -22.41 -23.25 -18.49
N LYS A 812 -22.16 -22.99 -19.77
CA LYS A 812 -23.03 -22.14 -20.60
C LYS A 812 -24.41 -22.74 -20.79
N GLU A 813 -24.51 -24.05 -21.03
CA GLU A 813 -25.80 -24.74 -21.16
C GLU A 813 -26.62 -24.64 -19.86
N ALA A 814 -25.99 -24.88 -18.71
CA ALA A 814 -26.63 -24.76 -17.40
C ALA A 814 -27.20 -23.35 -17.13
N MET A 815 -26.57 -22.33 -17.69
CA MET A 815 -26.96 -20.92 -17.51
C MET A 815 -27.94 -20.40 -18.58
N LYS A 816 -28.29 -21.19 -19.60
CA LYS A 816 -29.35 -20.82 -20.55
C LYS A 816 -30.71 -20.75 -19.85
N LYS A 817 -31.68 -20.08 -20.48
CA LYS A 817 -33.06 -19.93 -19.98
C LYS A 817 -33.72 -21.24 -19.49
N ASN A 818 -33.40 -22.36 -20.12
CA ASN A 818 -33.91 -23.69 -19.77
C ASN A 818 -32.82 -24.62 -19.18
N GLY A 819 -31.65 -24.07 -18.88
CA GLY A 819 -30.54 -24.81 -18.29
C GLY A 819 -30.78 -25.12 -16.81
N SER A 820 -30.08 -26.14 -16.29
CA SER A 820 -30.24 -26.65 -14.93
C SER A 820 -30.15 -25.54 -13.88
N SER A 821 -29.13 -24.69 -13.91
CA SER A 821 -28.94 -23.64 -12.91
C SER A 821 -30.02 -22.55 -12.91
N VAL A 822 -30.60 -22.25 -14.07
CA VAL A 822 -31.72 -21.30 -14.18
C VAL A 822 -33.03 -21.95 -13.76
N VAL A 823 -33.28 -23.18 -14.19
CA VAL A 823 -34.46 -23.97 -13.82
C VAL A 823 -34.48 -24.24 -12.32
N ASN A 824 -33.34 -24.62 -11.74
CA ASN A 824 -33.17 -24.87 -10.32
C ASN A 824 -33.46 -23.62 -9.50
N LEU A 825 -32.84 -22.48 -9.84
CA LEU A 825 -33.10 -21.22 -9.15
C LEU A 825 -34.56 -20.78 -9.30
N LYS A 826 -35.15 -20.92 -10.50
CA LYS A 826 -36.56 -20.58 -10.73
C LYS A 826 -37.51 -21.46 -9.94
N THR A 827 -37.24 -22.76 -9.89
CA THR A 827 -38.03 -23.76 -9.14
C THR A 827 -38.00 -23.43 -7.67
N TYR A 828 -36.80 -23.22 -7.13
CA TYR A 828 -36.58 -22.71 -5.79
C TYR A 828 -37.39 -21.42 -5.55
N THR A 829 -37.23 -20.36 -6.35
CA THR A 829 -37.99 -19.12 -6.14
C THR A 829 -39.51 -19.27 -6.27
N ASN A 830 -40.01 -20.19 -7.10
CA ASN A 830 -41.44 -20.44 -7.22
C ASN A 830 -42.00 -21.09 -5.94
N GLU A 831 -41.26 -21.99 -5.31
CA GLU A 831 -41.64 -22.55 -4.02
C GLU A 831 -41.71 -21.44 -2.95
N PHE A 832 -40.83 -20.44 -3.03
CA PHE A 832 -40.81 -19.28 -2.11
C PHE A 832 -42.06 -18.41 -2.28
N LEU A 833 -42.45 -18.16 -3.53
CA LEU A 833 -43.60 -17.33 -3.86
C LEU A 833 -44.94 -18.05 -3.60
N LEU A 834 -44.98 -19.38 -3.73
CA LEU A 834 -46.16 -20.20 -3.44
C LEU A 834 -46.35 -20.45 -1.94
N ALA A 835 -45.26 -20.51 -1.15
CA ALA A 835 -45.34 -20.63 0.31
C ALA A 835 -45.79 -19.31 0.99
N GLY A 836 -45.75 -18.18 0.29
CA GLY A 836 -46.18 -16.87 0.77
C GLY A 836 -47.69 -16.58 0.67
N SER A 837 -48.53 -17.55 0.30
CA SER A 837 -49.98 -17.41 0.27
C SER A 837 -50.65 -17.77 1.60
N TRP A 838 -50.10 -17.29 2.72
CA TRP A 838 -50.67 -17.42 4.06
C TRP A 838 -50.94 -16.06 4.70
#